data_AF-A0A0E0GVW9-F1
#
_entry.id   AF-A0A0E0GVW9-F1
#
_cell.length_a   1.000
_cell.length_b   1.000
_cell.length_c   1.000
_cell.angle_alpha   90.00
_cell.angle_beta   90.00
_cell.angle_gamma   90.00
#
_symmetry.space_group_name_H-M   'P 1'
#
loop_
_entity.id
_entity.type
_entity.pdbx_description
1 polymer ?
#
loop_
_entity_poly.entity_id
_entity_poly.type
_entity_poly.pdbx_seq_one_letter_code
_entity_poly.pdbx_strand_id
1 'polypeptide(L)'
;MDASCRRRSPPLSTYYFHLINVHLLGSAHAPIYIKNAHEFDRVAYLHEQVTSVVEVQGASCATHMAAMTVRPRPAAAAIIIAAVFGAAAAAAGGGMVGVDGTQFVVEGGRTIYFSGFNAYWLMMMASDPARRAAVVAAFAQASSRGLNLARTWAFSDGGDQPLQSSPGVYDEAMFQGLDFVIAEARRHGIYLLLCLTNNFDDFGGKRQYVRWAADAGHNLTAGDDFFTSSVVKSYYKNHVKAVLTRVNTVTGVAYKDDPTIFAWELMNEPRCDADPTGGMVQAWVEEMAPYVKRVDGGRHLVTAGLEGFYGDGEHESKELNPWGIYYGTNYVATHRAAGVDFATIHLYPDVWLWGSTADEQAAFFRNWTRSHVHATAAFLGKPLLVTEYGKFLWKGGGANKTQRNYFLDVVLDAIYASASRGGPLVGGAFWQLLLDDDVVAGMDDLRDGYEIILAEDSRAASIIGEHSEQLASLNGQDAEALRRRRRRPASSHRKTRLGSGGDSDALRLPRTLLIRFISLSRSISSFIQDNFLASFSLENPTRATDTRDDHLSTSPHPSIPSSFTGAQRSPASTQLNLTCAAAAAGKPPNKLAAAGPLRRCSGLPREDTRGGFRGRHGGRRLLRSESDAAEPSTDLNPRPPPWRAAVAPGDGMVAVDGTQFVVDCGRTIFFSGFNAYWLMMMAADPALRGAVATAFQQASAHGLNLARTWAFSDGGDQPLQSSPGVYNETMFQGLDFVIAEARRHGIYLLLCLTNNFDNFGGKRQYVRWAGDAGHNLTADDDFFTSTIVKSYFKNHVKTVLTRVNTLTGVAYKDDPTIFAWELMNEPRCYADPTGAMVQAWVEEMAPYVKSVDGRHLVTPGLEGFYGAGEHESKELNPWGIYYGTNYVATHRTAAVDFATIHLYPDVWLWGSTADEQATFFRNWTRSHIDATAAYLGMPLLVTEYGKFLWKEVGANKAQRNYFLDLVLDAIYASASRGGPLVGGAFWQLLLDGDIVAGMDSLRDGYEIILAEDSRAASIIGEHSEQLAALNGQDADVLCRRASSHRRTRLGNSLSCDGGDTLELLLRMVLACFVSLSRSISSFIVQNFILL
;
A
#
# COMPACT_ATOMS: atom_id res chain seq x y z
N MET A 1 22.19 15.07 -56.16
CA MET A 1 22.62 13.67 -56.38
C MET A 1 21.53 12.78 -55.82
N ASP A 2 20.30 12.85 -56.36
CA ASP A 2 19.83 12.33 -57.66
C ASP A 2 19.56 10.81 -57.57
N ALA A 3 18.33 10.30 -57.64
CA ALA A 3 17.35 10.32 -58.76
C ALA A 3 17.74 9.33 -59.89
N SER A 4 16.83 8.61 -60.58
CA SER A 4 15.36 8.66 -60.67
C SER A 4 14.80 7.27 -61.08
N CYS A 5 13.64 6.79 -60.57
CA CYS A 5 12.28 6.92 -61.13
C CYS A 5 12.01 6.30 -62.53
N ARG A 6 10.93 5.49 -62.68
CA ARG A 6 9.79 5.70 -63.66
C ARG A 6 8.76 4.54 -63.80
N ARG A 7 7.49 4.86 -63.48
CA ARG A 7 6.23 4.61 -64.26
C ARG A 7 5.76 3.13 -64.43
N ARG A 8 4.46 2.79 -64.63
CA ARG A 8 3.28 3.53 -65.18
C ARG A 8 1.92 2.86 -64.75
N SER A 9 0.79 3.56 -64.90
CA SER A 9 -0.62 3.13 -64.68
C SER A 9 -1.52 3.73 -65.80
N PRO A 10 -2.88 3.68 -65.81
CA PRO A 10 -3.91 2.74 -65.28
C PRO A 10 -4.92 2.28 -66.41
N PRO A 11 -6.12 1.73 -66.10
CA PRO A 11 -7.42 2.46 -66.27
C PRO A 11 -8.38 2.32 -65.04
N LEU A 12 -9.25 3.27 -64.66
CA LEU A 12 -10.60 3.66 -65.18
C LEU A 12 -11.69 2.55 -65.07
N SER A 13 -12.96 2.82 -64.70
CA SER A 13 -13.75 4.08 -64.77
C SER A 13 -14.95 4.19 -63.77
N THR A 14 -15.16 5.40 -63.20
CA THR A 14 -16.44 6.17 -62.95
C THR A 14 -17.70 5.50 -62.37
N TYR A 15 -18.62 6.17 -61.66
CA TYR A 15 -19.04 7.59 -61.49
C TYR A 15 -19.28 7.86 -59.96
N TYR A 16 -19.63 8.98 -59.30
CA TYR A 16 -19.78 10.47 -59.41
C TYR A 16 -20.21 10.94 -57.96
N PHE A 17 -20.47 12.17 -57.47
CA PHE A 17 -20.33 13.65 -57.68
C PHE A 17 -20.88 14.29 -56.35
N HIS A 18 -20.94 15.58 -55.96
CA HIS A 18 -20.51 16.96 -56.28
C HIS A 18 -21.00 17.80 -55.04
N LEU A 19 -20.49 18.93 -54.52
CA LEU A 19 -19.36 19.90 -54.64
C LEU A 19 -19.08 20.39 -53.17
N ILE A 20 -18.02 21.08 -52.72
CA ILE A 20 -17.05 22.08 -53.24
C ILE A 20 -17.58 23.53 -53.35
N ASN A 21 -17.11 24.43 -52.47
CA ASN A 21 -16.75 25.81 -52.88
C ASN A 21 -15.72 26.48 -51.95
N VAL A 22 -15.02 27.50 -52.45
CA VAL A 22 -13.69 27.96 -51.96
C VAL A 22 -13.55 29.50 -52.00
N HIS A 23 -12.68 30.04 -51.11
CA HIS A 23 -12.06 31.40 -50.99
C HIS A 23 -12.50 32.61 -51.87
N LEU A 24 -12.41 33.84 -51.32
CA LEU A 24 -11.33 34.81 -51.65
C LEU A 24 -11.51 36.23 -51.02
N LEU A 25 -10.38 36.88 -50.65
CA LEU A 25 -10.13 38.35 -50.49
C LEU A 25 -10.93 39.13 -49.40
N GLY A 26 -10.45 40.25 -48.81
CA GLY A 26 -9.11 40.87 -48.87
C GLY A 26 -8.97 42.22 -48.10
N SER A 27 -7.89 42.37 -47.32
CA SER A 27 -7.14 43.61 -46.94
C SER A 27 -7.82 44.95 -46.52
N ALA A 28 -7.55 45.34 -45.25
CA ALA A 28 -6.95 46.62 -44.77
C ALA A 28 -7.76 47.89 -44.33
N HIS A 29 -7.34 48.40 -43.15
CA HIS A 29 -7.32 49.80 -42.61
C HIS A 29 -8.59 50.68 -42.40
N ALA A 30 -9.09 50.69 -41.14
CA ALA A 30 -9.18 51.79 -40.13
C ALA A 30 -8.91 53.29 -40.50
N PRO A 31 -9.24 54.32 -39.66
CA PRO A 31 -10.11 54.41 -38.43
C PRO A 31 -11.03 55.70 -38.36
N ILE A 32 -11.50 56.10 -37.14
CA ILE A 32 -11.84 57.49 -36.65
C ILE A 32 -13.35 57.88 -36.43
N TYR A 33 -13.80 57.69 -35.17
CA TYR A 33 -14.46 58.65 -34.22
C TYR A 33 -15.83 59.40 -34.43
N ILE A 34 -16.53 59.53 -33.28
CA ILE A 34 -17.36 60.68 -32.73
C ILE A 34 -18.92 60.67 -32.78
N LYS A 35 -19.51 60.45 -31.59
CA LYS A 35 -20.68 61.06 -30.89
C LYS A 35 -22.14 61.04 -31.44
N ASN A 36 -23.03 60.53 -30.55
CA ASN A 36 -24.31 61.11 -30.05
C ASN A 36 -25.52 61.31 -31.02
N ALA A 37 -26.79 61.42 -30.58
CA ALA A 37 -27.59 60.91 -29.43
C ALA A 37 -29.07 61.40 -29.58
N HIS A 38 -30.02 60.89 -28.77
CA HIS A 38 -31.46 61.30 -28.67
C HIS A 38 -32.36 60.93 -29.89
N GLU A 39 -33.69 60.70 -29.80
CA GLU A 39 -34.62 60.65 -28.64
C GLU A 39 -35.87 59.73 -28.84
N PHE A 40 -36.77 59.76 -27.85
CA PHE A 40 -38.07 59.07 -27.65
C PHE A 40 -39.15 59.39 -28.75
N ASP A 41 -40.37 58.82 -28.81
CA ASP A 41 -41.27 58.31 -27.74
C ASP A 41 -42.46 57.42 -28.24
N ARG A 42 -43.20 56.81 -27.27
CA ARG A 42 -44.62 56.35 -27.23
C ARG A 42 -44.97 54.84 -27.18
N VAL A 43 -46.18 54.59 -26.64
CA VAL A 43 -46.62 53.40 -25.86
C VAL A 43 -48.12 53.09 -26.07
N ALA A 44 -48.54 51.81 -26.03
CA ALA A 44 -49.90 51.23 -25.72
C ALA A 44 -50.12 49.88 -26.46
N TYR A 45 -50.84 48.82 -25.99
CA TYR A 45 -51.46 48.48 -24.68
C TYR A 45 -51.94 46.99 -24.67
N LEU A 46 -51.88 46.29 -23.51
CA LEU A 46 -52.41 44.93 -23.18
C LEU A 46 -51.96 43.69 -24.02
N HIS A 47 -52.32 42.43 -23.68
CA HIS A 47 -52.29 41.60 -22.43
C HIS A 47 -52.98 40.24 -22.72
N GLU A 48 -52.67 39.21 -21.91
CA GLU A 48 -53.43 37.94 -21.71
C GLU A 48 -53.19 36.75 -22.68
N GLN A 49 -53.28 35.53 -22.08
CA GLN A 49 -53.15 34.17 -22.66
C GLN A 49 -51.73 33.77 -23.13
N VAL A 50 -51.19 32.57 -22.86
CA VAL A 50 -51.73 31.34 -22.22
C VAL A 50 -50.75 30.80 -21.14
N THR A 51 -51.29 30.35 -20.00
CA THR A 51 -50.60 29.45 -19.06
C THR A 51 -51.50 28.27 -18.70
N SER A 52 -51.24 27.06 -19.23
CA SER A 52 -51.93 25.82 -18.78
C SER A 52 -51.39 24.52 -19.41
N VAL A 53 -50.40 23.85 -18.78
CA VAL A 53 -50.30 22.36 -18.75
C VAL A 53 -49.52 21.88 -17.49
N VAL A 54 -49.95 22.26 -16.27
CA VAL A 54 -49.64 21.50 -15.04
C VAL A 54 -50.83 21.56 -14.07
N GLU A 55 -51.96 20.98 -14.46
CA GLU A 55 -52.99 20.54 -13.50
C GLU A 55 -53.94 19.54 -14.17
N VAL A 56 -53.95 18.30 -13.66
CA VAL A 56 -55.09 17.39 -13.40
C VAL A 56 -54.52 15.97 -13.22
N GLN A 57 -54.30 15.59 -11.97
CA GLN A 57 -54.60 14.25 -11.44
C GLN A 57 -54.62 14.33 -9.91
N GLY A 58 -55.78 14.67 -9.35
CA GLY A 58 -55.93 14.96 -7.92
C GLY A 58 -57.37 15.19 -7.46
N ALA A 59 -58.32 14.40 -7.94
CA ALA A 59 -59.76 14.59 -7.65
C ALA A 59 -60.60 13.30 -7.63
N SER A 60 -60.16 12.28 -6.87
CA SER A 60 -61.00 11.15 -6.42
C SER A 60 -60.27 10.44 -5.26
N CYS A 61 -60.84 10.14 -4.09
CA CYS A 61 -62.23 10.26 -3.65
C CYS A 61 -62.29 10.71 -2.17
N ALA A 62 -63.11 11.71 -1.83
CA ALA A 62 -63.36 12.15 -0.46
C ALA A 62 -64.67 12.98 -0.34
N THR A 63 -65.84 12.33 -0.46
CA THR A 63 -67.16 12.95 -0.27
C THR A 63 -67.91 12.37 0.93
N HIS A 64 -68.57 13.25 1.69
CA HIS A 64 -69.25 13.02 2.99
C HIS A 64 -68.28 12.78 4.16
N MET A 65 -68.34 13.50 5.30
CA MET A 65 -69.42 14.32 5.85
C MET A 65 -69.04 15.80 6.10
N ALA A 66 -70.00 16.60 6.60
CA ALA A 66 -69.90 18.05 6.81
C ALA A 66 -70.13 18.47 8.27
N ALA A 67 -69.94 19.78 8.55
CA ALA A 67 -70.04 20.48 9.85
C ALA A 67 -68.89 20.16 10.85
N MET A 68 -68.34 21.11 11.60
CA MET A 68 -68.87 22.40 12.09
C MET A 68 -67.91 23.61 11.93
N THR A 69 -68.42 24.81 12.23
CA THR A 69 -67.77 26.12 12.06
C THR A 69 -67.05 26.66 13.31
N VAL A 70 -65.77 27.07 13.18
CA VAL A 70 -65.12 28.06 14.07
C VAL A 70 -64.14 28.93 13.26
N ARG A 71 -64.10 30.25 13.50
CA ARG A 71 -63.04 31.17 13.03
C ARG A 71 -62.15 31.60 14.21
N PRO A 72 -60.82 31.73 14.02
CA PRO A 72 -60.04 32.68 14.83
C PRO A 72 -59.01 33.52 14.05
N ARG A 73 -59.23 34.85 14.06
CA ARG A 73 -58.30 36.00 14.13
C ARG A 73 -57.08 36.15 13.15
N PRO A 74 -56.79 37.39 12.68
CA PRO A 74 -55.81 37.67 11.62
C PRO A 74 -54.32 37.71 12.06
N ALA A 75 -53.96 37.17 13.22
CA ALA A 75 -52.58 37.26 13.73
C ALA A 75 -51.59 36.32 12.99
N ALA A 76 -52.06 35.16 12.51
CA ALA A 76 -51.19 34.16 11.88
C ALA A 76 -50.63 34.59 10.52
N ALA A 77 -51.42 35.35 9.72
CA ALA A 77 -51.02 35.75 8.37
C ALA A 77 -49.77 36.65 8.37
N ALA A 78 -49.67 37.58 9.32
CA ALA A 78 -48.50 38.46 9.45
C ALA A 78 -47.22 37.68 9.82
N ILE A 79 -47.35 36.65 10.66
CA ILE A 79 -46.22 35.81 11.09
C ILE A 79 -45.73 34.93 9.93
N ILE A 80 -46.64 34.36 9.14
CA ILE A 80 -46.28 33.53 7.98
C ILE A 80 -45.60 34.38 6.89
N ILE A 81 -46.10 35.58 6.61
CA ILE A 81 -45.47 36.49 5.65
C ILE A 81 -44.08 36.94 6.16
N ALA A 82 -43.94 37.28 7.44
CA ALA A 82 -42.65 37.61 8.03
C ALA A 82 -41.66 36.44 8.02
N ALA A 83 -42.13 35.20 8.22
CA ALA A 83 -41.30 33.99 8.13
C ALA A 83 -40.85 33.69 6.70
N VAL A 84 -41.74 33.83 5.71
CA VAL A 84 -41.40 33.58 4.29
C VAL A 84 -40.43 34.64 3.75
N PHE A 85 -40.64 35.92 4.05
CA PHE A 85 -39.66 36.97 3.69
C PHE A 85 -38.37 36.90 4.51
N GLY A 86 -38.43 36.44 5.78
CA GLY A 86 -37.24 36.18 6.59
C GLY A 86 -36.40 35.01 6.07
N ALA A 87 -37.03 33.93 5.59
CA ALA A 87 -36.35 32.82 4.96
C ALA A 87 -35.77 33.19 3.58
N ALA A 88 -36.52 33.95 2.76
CA ALA A 88 -36.01 34.45 1.47
C ALA A 88 -34.80 35.38 1.64
N ALA A 89 -34.75 36.18 2.73
CA ALA A 89 -33.60 37.02 3.04
C ALA A 89 -32.36 36.26 3.55
N ALA A 90 -32.50 34.99 3.93
CA ALA A 90 -31.38 34.12 4.33
C ALA A 90 -30.69 33.41 3.14
N ALA A 91 -31.29 33.48 1.94
CA ALA A 91 -30.81 32.83 0.71
C ALA A 91 -30.09 33.78 -0.26
N ALA A 92 -29.68 34.97 0.20
CA ALA A 92 -28.84 35.90 -0.55
C ALA A 92 -27.37 35.77 -0.08
N GLY A 93 -26.43 35.76 -1.02
CA GLY A 93 -25.02 35.46 -0.76
C GLY A 93 -24.38 36.34 0.31
N GLY A 94 -23.54 35.74 1.14
CA GLY A 94 -22.76 36.47 2.15
C GLY A 94 -21.73 37.41 1.50
N GLY A 95 -21.45 38.53 2.19
CA GLY A 95 -20.35 39.42 1.84
C GLY A 95 -18.97 38.80 2.13
N MET A 96 -17.92 39.49 1.73
CA MET A 96 -16.53 38.98 1.76
C MET A 96 -16.13 38.44 3.14
N VAL A 97 -15.40 37.32 3.12
CA VAL A 97 -14.86 36.67 4.32
C VAL A 97 -13.51 37.31 4.68
N GLY A 98 -13.45 37.95 5.84
CA GLY A 98 -12.24 38.49 6.45
C GLY A 98 -11.74 37.63 7.62
N VAL A 99 -10.67 38.11 8.27
CA VAL A 99 -10.11 37.52 9.49
C VAL A 99 -10.11 38.54 10.63
N ASP A 100 -10.49 38.12 11.85
CA ASP A 100 -10.45 38.96 13.05
C ASP A 100 -9.52 38.38 14.12
N GLY A 101 -8.25 38.25 13.76
CA GLY A 101 -7.27 37.44 14.52
C GLY A 101 -7.50 35.96 14.22
N THR A 102 -7.75 35.14 15.24
CA THR A 102 -7.82 33.68 15.06
C THR A 102 -9.18 33.16 14.57
N GLN A 103 -10.10 34.01 14.09
CA GLN A 103 -11.44 33.61 13.61
C GLN A 103 -11.69 34.21 12.22
N PHE A 104 -12.49 33.54 11.39
CA PHE A 104 -13.07 34.14 10.18
C PHE A 104 -14.31 34.97 10.55
N VAL A 105 -14.54 36.04 9.78
CA VAL A 105 -15.71 36.92 9.91
C VAL A 105 -16.28 37.26 8.55
N VAL A 106 -17.59 37.36 8.44
CA VAL A 106 -18.25 37.96 7.25
C VAL A 106 -18.47 39.46 7.47
N GLU A 107 -18.76 40.19 6.39
CA GLU A 107 -19.18 41.60 6.45
C GLU A 107 -20.22 41.85 7.56
N GLY A 108 -19.98 42.92 8.32
CA GLY A 108 -20.67 43.20 9.59
C GLY A 108 -20.01 42.61 10.85
N GLY A 109 -18.86 41.94 10.73
CA GLY A 109 -18.03 41.51 11.88
C GLY A 109 -18.56 40.28 12.64
N ARG A 110 -19.48 39.54 12.03
CA ARG A 110 -20.05 38.30 12.58
C ARG A 110 -19.11 37.12 12.30
N THR A 111 -18.87 36.27 13.29
CA THR A 111 -18.05 35.06 13.09
C THR A 111 -18.69 34.09 12.09
N ILE A 112 -17.84 33.43 11.30
CA ILE A 112 -18.19 32.26 10.49
C ILE A 112 -17.21 31.12 10.78
N TYR A 113 -17.75 29.91 10.86
CA TYR A 113 -17.05 28.64 11.02
C TYR A 113 -17.40 27.75 9.82
N PHE A 114 -16.43 26.96 9.34
CA PHE A 114 -16.57 26.19 8.10
C PHE A 114 -16.72 24.70 8.37
N SER A 115 -17.78 24.11 7.82
CA SER A 115 -17.98 22.66 7.71
C SER A 115 -18.08 22.36 6.22
N GLY A 116 -17.12 21.63 5.67
CA GLY A 116 -16.98 21.52 4.22
C GLY A 116 -16.55 20.15 3.70
N PHE A 117 -16.28 20.11 2.41
CA PHE A 117 -15.85 18.93 1.66
C PHE A 117 -14.86 19.30 0.56
N ASN A 118 -14.08 18.33 0.11
CA ASN A 118 -13.28 18.42 -1.11
C ASN A 118 -14.03 17.72 -2.24
N ALA A 119 -13.97 18.29 -3.45
CA ALA A 119 -14.49 17.69 -4.67
C ALA A 119 -13.75 18.30 -5.88
N TYR A 120 -12.52 17.83 -6.14
CA TYR A 120 -11.67 18.35 -7.20
C TYR A 120 -12.30 18.27 -8.60
N TRP A 121 -13.18 17.29 -8.80
CA TRP A 121 -13.82 16.93 -10.06
C TRP A 121 -14.89 17.92 -10.54
N LEU A 122 -15.33 18.88 -9.71
CA LEU A 122 -16.47 19.76 -10.00
C LEU A 122 -16.31 20.52 -11.33
N MET A 123 -15.11 21.05 -11.60
CA MET A 123 -14.81 21.78 -12.85
C MET A 123 -14.92 20.87 -14.08
N MET A 124 -14.37 19.65 -14.01
CA MET A 124 -14.43 18.66 -15.10
C MET A 124 -15.88 18.26 -15.40
N MET A 125 -16.68 17.95 -14.39
CA MET A 125 -18.10 17.61 -14.57
C MET A 125 -18.94 18.79 -15.09
N ALA A 126 -18.56 20.03 -14.79
CA ALA A 126 -19.24 21.22 -15.30
C ALA A 126 -18.79 21.64 -16.72
N SER A 127 -17.64 21.17 -17.20
CA SER A 127 -17.16 21.45 -18.57
C SER A 127 -18.13 20.92 -19.63
N ASP A 128 -18.64 19.70 -19.44
CA ASP A 128 -19.71 19.10 -20.22
C ASP A 128 -21.09 19.62 -19.73
N PRO A 129 -21.86 20.33 -20.56
CA PRO A 129 -23.20 20.78 -20.22
C PRO A 129 -24.17 19.66 -19.80
N ALA A 130 -23.96 18.41 -20.27
CA ALA A 130 -24.79 17.27 -19.90
C ALA A 130 -24.50 16.77 -18.46
N ARG A 131 -23.26 16.92 -17.98
CA ARG A 131 -22.83 16.45 -16.64
C ARG A 131 -22.96 17.52 -15.55
N ARG A 132 -23.26 18.79 -15.90
CA ARG A 132 -23.54 19.90 -14.95
C ARG A 132 -24.56 19.56 -13.85
N ALA A 133 -25.53 18.68 -14.13
CA ALA A 133 -26.49 18.21 -13.14
C ALA A 133 -25.82 17.55 -11.91
N ALA A 134 -24.65 16.93 -12.07
CA ALA A 134 -23.86 16.37 -10.96
C ALA A 134 -23.36 17.45 -9.99
N VAL A 135 -22.93 18.60 -10.51
CA VAL A 135 -22.48 19.74 -9.69
C VAL A 135 -23.64 20.34 -8.89
N VAL A 136 -24.81 20.48 -9.53
CA VAL A 136 -26.05 20.88 -8.82
C VAL A 136 -26.40 19.86 -7.73
N ALA A 137 -26.36 18.56 -8.03
CA ALA A 137 -26.68 17.51 -7.08
C ALA A 137 -25.70 17.47 -5.88
N ALA A 138 -24.40 17.65 -6.10
CA ALA A 138 -23.41 17.69 -5.04
C ALA A 138 -23.60 18.89 -4.11
N PHE A 139 -23.78 20.10 -4.66
CA PHE A 139 -24.06 21.29 -3.85
C PHE A 139 -25.42 21.20 -3.12
N ALA A 140 -26.45 20.61 -3.75
CA ALA A 140 -27.73 20.32 -3.10
C ALA A 140 -27.59 19.36 -1.92
N GLN A 141 -26.90 18.22 -2.10
CA GLN A 141 -26.66 17.26 -1.02
C GLN A 141 -25.82 17.88 0.11
N ALA A 142 -24.74 18.60 -0.21
CA ALA A 142 -23.89 19.25 0.77
C ALA A 142 -24.66 20.31 1.59
N SER A 143 -25.38 21.21 0.91
CA SER A 143 -26.22 22.24 1.55
C SER A 143 -27.32 21.61 2.43
N SER A 144 -27.90 20.48 2.02
CA SER A 144 -28.88 19.71 2.82
C SER A 144 -28.32 19.13 4.13
N ARG A 145 -26.98 19.04 4.26
CA ARG A 145 -26.27 18.63 5.49
C ARG A 145 -25.64 19.81 6.23
N GLY A 146 -25.95 21.05 5.84
CA GLY A 146 -25.39 22.27 6.45
C GLY A 146 -23.92 22.53 6.11
N LEU A 147 -23.35 21.83 5.12
CA LEU A 147 -22.01 22.13 4.64
C LEU A 147 -22.03 23.48 3.92
N ASN A 148 -21.07 24.34 4.26
CA ASN A 148 -20.98 25.72 3.79
C ASN A 148 -19.66 26.04 3.07
N LEU A 149 -18.82 25.04 2.82
CA LEU A 149 -17.54 25.15 2.11
C LEU A 149 -17.34 23.96 1.17
N ALA A 150 -16.93 24.23 -0.08
CA ALA A 150 -16.29 23.26 -0.94
C ALA A 150 -14.86 23.71 -1.30
N ARG A 151 -13.89 22.81 -1.22
CA ARG A 151 -12.53 23.01 -1.77
C ARG A 151 -12.41 22.24 -3.07
N THR A 152 -11.94 22.92 -4.13
CA THR A 152 -11.91 22.39 -5.50
C THR A 152 -10.78 23.04 -6.30
N TRP A 153 -10.31 22.35 -7.34
CA TRP A 153 -9.20 22.82 -8.15
C TRP A 153 -9.67 23.87 -9.16
N ALA A 154 -8.87 24.92 -9.32
CA ALA A 154 -8.97 25.89 -10.41
C ALA A 154 -7.82 25.68 -11.43
N PHE A 155 -7.26 24.46 -11.47
CA PHE A 155 -6.20 24.03 -12.38
C PHE A 155 -6.53 22.67 -13.01
N SER A 156 -5.94 22.43 -14.17
CA SER A 156 -5.71 21.12 -14.79
C SER A 156 -4.70 21.41 -15.89
N ASP A 157 -3.44 21.08 -15.64
CA ASP A 157 -2.28 21.56 -16.38
C ASP A 157 -1.78 20.46 -17.34
N GLY A 158 -2.07 20.59 -18.63
CA GLY A 158 -1.82 19.55 -19.63
C GLY A 158 -2.76 18.34 -19.52
N GLY A 159 -2.33 17.19 -20.06
CA GLY A 159 -3.13 15.96 -20.12
C GLY A 159 -4.28 16.02 -21.14
N ASP A 160 -5.22 15.08 -21.01
CA ASP A 160 -6.34 14.89 -21.97
C ASP A 160 -7.54 15.83 -21.73
N GLN A 161 -7.70 16.35 -20.50
CA GLN A 161 -8.74 17.31 -20.13
C GLN A 161 -8.13 18.54 -19.42
N PRO A 162 -7.28 19.33 -20.12
CA PRO A 162 -6.64 20.50 -19.54
C PRO A 162 -7.65 21.63 -19.30
N LEU A 163 -7.48 22.35 -18.20
CA LEU A 163 -7.89 23.76 -18.14
C LEU A 163 -6.84 24.63 -18.84
N GLN A 164 -5.55 24.36 -18.61
CA GLN A 164 -4.42 25.04 -19.22
C GLN A 164 -3.59 24.03 -20.00
N SER A 165 -3.68 24.04 -21.33
CA SER A 165 -3.01 23.03 -22.19
C SER A 165 -1.52 23.32 -22.39
N SER A 166 -1.15 24.60 -22.31
CA SER A 166 0.23 25.11 -22.34
C SER A 166 0.26 26.50 -21.66
N PRO A 167 1.43 27.06 -21.30
CA PRO A 167 1.50 28.26 -20.46
C PRO A 167 0.70 29.46 -21.00
N GLY A 168 -0.39 29.80 -20.31
CA GLY A 168 -1.29 30.88 -20.70
C GLY A 168 -2.32 30.56 -21.80
N VAL A 169 -2.45 29.31 -22.23
CA VAL A 169 -3.45 28.83 -23.20
C VAL A 169 -4.48 27.96 -22.49
N TYR A 170 -5.75 28.36 -22.56
CA TYR A 170 -6.84 27.75 -21.78
C TYR A 170 -7.88 27.08 -22.65
N ASP A 171 -8.47 26.00 -22.14
CA ASP A 171 -9.74 25.49 -22.67
C ASP A 171 -10.92 26.28 -22.08
N GLU A 172 -11.68 26.92 -22.96
CA GLU A 172 -12.79 27.79 -22.58
C GLU A 172 -14.02 27.01 -22.08
N ALA A 173 -14.21 25.74 -22.47
CA ALA A 173 -15.31 24.91 -21.96
C ALA A 173 -15.02 24.45 -20.52
N MET A 174 -13.78 24.05 -20.23
CA MET A 174 -13.30 23.75 -18.88
C MET A 174 -13.42 24.99 -17.96
N PHE A 175 -13.05 26.17 -18.46
CA PHE A 175 -13.15 27.42 -17.70
C PHE A 175 -14.61 27.88 -17.49
N GLN A 176 -15.50 27.65 -18.47
CA GLN A 176 -16.95 27.79 -18.28
C GLN A 176 -17.55 26.74 -17.33
N GLY A 177 -16.88 25.59 -17.17
CA GLY A 177 -17.15 24.64 -16.10
C GLY A 177 -16.94 25.28 -14.73
N LEU A 178 -15.77 25.90 -14.52
CA LEU A 178 -15.47 26.61 -13.27
C LEU A 178 -16.40 27.82 -13.04
N ASP A 179 -16.76 28.56 -14.09
CA ASP A 179 -17.77 29.62 -14.02
C ASP A 179 -19.10 29.09 -13.46
N PHE A 180 -19.56 27.94 -13.94
CA PHE A 180 -20.78 27.29 -13.49
C PHE A 180 -20.67 26.79 -12.04
N VAL A 181 -19.53 26.20 -11.65
CA VAL A 181 -19.28 25.75 -10.27
C VAL A 181 -19.41 26.91 -9.28
N ILE A 182 -18.82 28.07 -9.57
CA ILE A 182 -18.94 29.27 -8.72
C ILE A 182 -20.39 29.79 -8.68
N ALA A 183 -21.07 29.81 -9.82
CA ALA A 183 -22.47 30.24 -9.89
C ALA A 183 -23.43 29.31 -9.11
N GLU A 184 -23.16 28.01 -9.08
CA GLU A 184 -23.99 27.01 -8.40
C GLU A 184 -23.70 26.93 -6.89
N ALA A 185 -22.43 27.02 -6.49
CA ALA A 185 -22.04 27.17 -5.08
C ALA A 185 -22.79 28.34 -4.42
N ARG A 186 -22.89 29.47 -5.13
CA ARG A 186 -23.66 30.65 -4.70
C ARG A 186 -25.15 30.34 -4.48
N ARG A 187 -25.79 29.60 -5.40
CA ARG A 187 -27.22 29.22 -5.30
C ARG A 187 -27.50 28.36 -4.07
N HIS A 188 -26.51 27.56 -3.66
CA HIS A 188 -26.61 26.66 -2.51
C HIS A 188 -26.06 27.23 -1.18
N GLY A 189 -25.58 28.48 -1.18
CA GLY A 189 -25.03 29.13 0.02
C GLY A 189 -23.64 28.62 0.45
N ILE A 190 -22.91 27.99 -0.48
CA ILE A 190 -21.61 27.35 -0.24
C ILE A 190 -20.49 28.28 -0.71
N TYR A 191 -19.48 28.47 0.13
CA TYR A 191 -18.25 29.17 -0.23
C TYR A 191 -17.25 28.24 -0.92
N LEU A 192 -16.32 28.82 -1.68
CA LEU A 192 -15.28 28.09 -2.38
C LEU A 192 -13.86 28.44 -1.89
N LEU A 193 -13.05 27.41 -1.72
CA LEU A 193 -11.59 27.48 -1.65
C LEU A 193 -11.02 26.95 -2.97
N LEU A 194 -10.41 27.83 -3.74
CA LEU A 194 -9.89 27.52 -5.08
C LEU A 194 -8.38 27.34 -5.04
N CYS A 195 -7.92 26.12 -5.28
CA CYS A 195 -6.50 25.79 -5.39
C CYS A 195 -5.97 26.08 -6.80
N LEU A 196 -4.75 26.63 -6.89
CA LEU A 196 -4.19 27.23 -8.10
C LEU A 196 -3.12 26.40 -8.82
N THR A 197 -2.63 25.31 -8.23
CA THR A 197 -1.81 24.26 -8.90
C THR A 197 -1.59 23.06 -7.96
N ASN A 198 -1.03 21.95 -8.46
CA ASN A 198 -0.68 20.76 -7.66
C ASN A 198 0.84 20.64 -7.41
N ASN A 199 1.22 20.00 -6.29
CA ASN A 199 2.58 19.50 -6.09
C ASN A 199 2.83 18.17 -6.81
N PHE A 200 1.81 17.32 -6.93
CA PHE A 200 1.88 16.03 -7.62
C PHE A 200 1.63 16.17 -9.12
N ASP A 201 1.98 15.13 -9.88
CA ASP A 201 1.79 15.07 -11.34
C ASP A 201 0.31 14.88 -11.75
N ASP A 202 -0.59 14.54 -10.81
CA ASP A 202 -2.03 14.44 -11.05
C ASP A 202 -2.62 15.79 -11.48
N PHE A 203 -3.22 15.81 -12.67
CA PHE A 203 -3.65 17.04 -13.36
C PHE A 203 -2.50 18.06 -13.54
N GLY A 204 -1.27 17.55 -13.72
CA GLY A 204 -0.08 18.26 -14.19
C GLY A 204 0.89 18.72 -13.11
N GLY A 205 0.45 19.69 -12.30
CA GLY A 205 1.21 20.23 -11.17
C GLY A 205 2.62 20.75 -11.47
N LYS A 206 3.45 20.86 -10.43
CA LYS A 206 4.76 21.52 -10.49
C LYS A 206 5.69 20.94 -11.55
N ARG A 207 5.66 19.62 -11.78
CA ARG A 207 6.46 18.96 -12.82
C ARG A 207 6.02 19.38 -14.22
N GLN A 208 4.72 19.52 -14.50
CA GLN A 208 4.27 19.95 -15.82
C GLN A 208 4.70 21.38 -16.14
N TYR A 209 4.69 22.28 -15.15
CA TYR A 209 5.24 23.63 -15.31
C TYR A 209 6.75 23.65 -15.61
N VAL A 210 7.54 22.74 -15.02
CA VAL A 210 8.97 22.57 -15.33
C VAL A 210 9.14 21.97 -16.73
N ARG A 211 8.36 20.93 -17.11
CA ARG A 211 8.36 20.35 -18.46
C ARG A 211 8.10 21.41 -19.54
N TRP A 212 7.06 22.24 -19.39
CA TRP A 212 6.78 23.33 -20.32
C TRP A 212 7.93 24.34 -20.48
N ALA A 213 8.73 24.57 -19.43
CA ALA A 213 9.92 25.41 -19.53
C ALA A 213 11.08 24.68 -20.22
N ALA A 214 11.23 23.38 -20.00
CA ALA A 214 12.21 22.54 -20.71
C ALA A 214 11.90 22.44 -22.21
N ASP A 215 10.64 22.22 -22.58
CA ASP A 215 10.15 22.21 -23.96
C ASP A 215 10.37 23.55 -24.67
N ALA A 216 10.32 24.66 -23.92
CA ALA A 216 10.66 26.01 -24.40
C ALA A 216 12.18 26.27 -24.50
N GLY A 217 13.03 25.29 -24.19
CA GLY A 217 14.49 25.36 -24.32
C GLY A 217 15.24 25.84 -23.07
N HIS A 218 14.59 25.88 -21.89
CA HIS A 218 15.28 26.17 -20.63
C HIS A 218 15.86 24.90 -20.01
N ASN A 219 17.14 24.93 -19.59
CA ASN A 219 17.81 23.78 -18.99
C ASN A 219 17.38 23.57 -17.52
N LEU A 220 16.18 23.00 -17.33
CA LEU A 220 15.56 22.63 -16.05
C LEU A 220 15.15 21.16 -16.08
N THR A 221 15.30 20.44 -14.97
CA THR A 221 15.09 18.98 -14.92
C THR A 221 14.52 18.48 -13.59
N ALA A 222 14.58 19.25 -12.51
CA ALA A 222 14.07 18.87 -11.20
C ALA A 222 12.65 19.41 -10.99
N GLY A 223 11.76 18.64 -10.36
CA GLY A 223 10.40 19.11 -10.04
C GLY A 223 10.39 20.36 -9.15
N ASP A 224 11.42 20.52 -8.31
CA ASP A 224 11.58 21.65 -7.39
C ASP A 224 12.20 22.91 -8.04
N ASP A 225 12.64 22.82 -9.32
CA ASP A 225 12.98 24.00 -10.13
C ASP A 225 11.78 24.96 -10.24
N PHE A 226 10.56 24.46 -10.01
CA PHE A 226 9.34 25.25 -9.89
C PHE A 226 9.42 26.39 -8.87
N PHE A 227 10.07 26.16 -7.72
CA PHE A 227 10.13 27.15 -6.65
C PHE A 227 11.15 28.27 -6.92
N THR A 228 12.20 27.98 -7.69
CA THR A 228 13.35 28.88 -7.93
C THR A 228 13.32 29.54 -9.30
N SER A 229 12.95 28.82 -10.36
CA SER A 229 13.01 29.28 -11.74
C SER A 229 12.11 30.49 -11.99
N SER A 230 12.71 31.59 -12.44
CA SER A 230 11.98 32.82 -12.78
C SER A 230 11.01 32.63 -13.94
N VAL A 231 11.30 31.70 -14.86
CA VAL A 231 10.43 31.35 -16.00
C VAL A 231 9.19 30.61 -15.50
N VAL A 232 9.38 29.54 -14.73
CA VAL A 232 8.26 28.75 -14.18
C VAL A 232 7.39 29.60 -13.26
N LYS A 233 8.01 30.40 -12.39
CA LYS A 233 7.29 31.40 -11.56
C LYS A 233 6.53 32.43 -12.39
N SER A 234 6.95 32.74 -13.62
CA SER A 234 6.18 33.61 -14.52
C SER A 234 4.95 32.91 -15.10
N TYR A 235 5.05 31.62 -15.44
CA TYR A 235 3.93 30.82 -15.92
C TYR A 235 2.85 30.68 -14.84
N TYR A 236 3.23 30.31 -13.61
CA TYR A 236 2.31 30.26 -12.47
C TYR A 236 1.63 31.62 -12.21
N LYS A 237 2.39 32.73 -12.25
CA LYS A 237 1.81 34.08 -12.10
C LYS A 237 0.83 34.44 -13.22
N ASN A 238 1.08 33.99 -14.45
CA ASN A 238 0.15 34.17 -15.57
C ASN A 238 -1.14 33.35 -15.35
N HIS A 239 -1.04 32.12 -14.83
CA HIS A 239 -2.18 31.30 -14.42
C HIS A 239 -3.02 31.98 -13.33
N VAL A 240 -2.38 32.38 -12.21
CA VAL A 240 -3.02 33.16 -11.15
C VAL A 240 -3.75 34.38 -11.72
N LYS A 241 -3.12 35.13 -12.64
CA LYS A 241 -3.75 36.30 -13.26
C LYS A 241 -4.97 35.92 -14.11
N ALA A 242 -4.89 34.86 -14.90
CA ALA A 242 -6.00 34.40 -15.73
C ALA A 242 -7.20 33.96 -14.87
N VAL A 243 -6.99 33.11 -13.87
CA VAL A 243 -8.04 32.63 -12.95
C VAL A 243 -8.66 33.80 -12.19
N LEU A 244 -7.87 34.59 -11.46
CA LEU A 244 -8.42 35.66 -10.62
C LEU A 244 -9.16 36.73 -11.45
N THR A 245 -8.72 37.04 -12.67
CA THR A 245 -9.35 38.09 -13.50
C THR A 245 -10.40 37.57 -14.49
N ARG A 246 -10.73 36.28 -14.47
CA ARG A 246 -11.86 35.70 -15.23
C ARG A 246 -13.16 36.39 -14.85
N VAL A 247 -13.84 36.97 -15.83
CA VAL A 247 -15.25 37.39 -15.70
C VAL A 247 -16.11 36.15 -15.91
N ASN A 248 -16.82 35.75 -14.86
CA ASN A 248 -17.66 34.57 -14.85
C ASN A 248 -18.80 34.71 -15.88
N THR A 249 -18.89 33.80 -16.85
CA THR A 249 -19.89 33.87 -17.93
C THR A 249 -21.34 33.65 -17.46
N VAL A 250 -21.54 33.10 -16.26
CA VAL A 250 -22.87 32.83 -15.67
C VAL A 250 -23.31 33.93 -14.69
N THR A 251 -22.39 34.53 -13.92
CA THR A 251 -22.71 35.59 -12.93
C THR A 251 -22.43 37.01 -13.42
N GLY A 252 -21.57 37.18 -14.43
CA GLY A 252 -21.07 38.48 -14.89
C GLY A 252 -20.06 39.15 -13.95
N VAL A 253 -19.65 38.49 -12.86
CA VAL A 253 -18.72 39.01 -11.85
C VAL A 253 -17.32 38.47 -12.12
N ALA A 254 -16.28 39.28 -11.93
CA ALA A 254 -14.89 38.78 -11.96
C ALA A 254 -14.62 37.90 -10.73
N TYR A 255 -13.87 36.79 -10.85
CA TYR A 255 -13.62 35.89 -9.72
C TYR A 255 -13.03 36.64 -8.51
N LYS A 256 -12.06 37.53 -8.75
CA LYS A 256 -11.50 38.45 -7.75
C LYS A 256 -12.47 39.45 -7.10
N ASP A 257 -13.70 39.55 -7.59
CA ASP A 257 -14.80 40.40 -7.12
C ASP A 257 -15.98 39.54 -6.57
N ASP A 258 -15.89 38.21 -6.60
CA ASP A 258 -17.00 37.29 -6.36
C ASP A 258 -16.96 36.68 -4.93
N PRO A 259 -17.78 37.15 -3.96
CA PRO A 259 -17.69 36.72 -2.56
C PRO A 259 -18.17 35.29 -2.30
N THR A 260 -18.57 34.54 -3.34
CA THR A 260 -18.77 33.09 -3.23
C THR A 260 -17.44 32.35 -3.16
N ILE A 261 -16.36 32.93 -3.67
CA ILE A 261 -15.00 32.51 -3.31
C ILE A 261 -14.70 33.13 -1.94
N PHE A 262 -14.17 32.35 -0.98
CA PHE A 262 -13.67 32.90 0.28
C PHE A 262 -12.15 33.07 0.27
N ALA A 263 -11.46 32.16 -0.43
CA ALA A 263 -10.01 32.10 -0.40
C ALA A 263 -9.39 31.45 -1.64
N TRP A 264 -8.16 31.86 -1.91
CA TRP A 264 -7.23 31.27 -2.86
C TRP A 264 -6.20 30.40 -2.13
N GLU A 265 -5.88 29.24 -2.68
CA GLU A 265 -4.82 28.36 -2.17
C GLU A 265 -3.70 28.27 -3.20
N LEU A 266 -2.46 28.53 -2.77
CA LEU A 266 -1.33 28.69 -3.69
C LEU A 266 -0.98 27.41 -4.46
N MET A 267 -0.88 26.28 -3.75
CA MET A 267 -0.55 24.96 -4.28
C MET A 267 -1.13 23.88 -3.36
N ASN A 268 -1.63 22.79 -3.92
CA ASN A 268 -2.00 21.60 -3.14
C ASN A 268 -0.74 20.85 -2.70
N GLU A 269 -0.59 20.62 -1.39
CA GLU A 269 0.46 19.79 -0.75
C GLU A 269 1.92 20.05 -1.23
N PRO A 270 2.44 21.30 -1.20
CA PRO A 270 3.81 21.58 -1.62
C PRO A 270 4.84 20.77 -0.82
N ARG A 271 5.69 20.03 -1.54
CA ARG A 271 6.88 19.31 -1.05
C ARG A 271 8.12 19.85 -1.75
N CYS A 272 9.28 19.79 -1.10
CA CYS A 272 10.56 20.20 -1.69
C CYS A 272 11.70 19.29 -1.22
N ASP A 273 12.05 18.31 -2.03
CA ASP A 273 13.11 17.34 -1.73
C ASP A 273 14.51 17.96 -1.87
N ALA A 274 14.63 18.99 -2.73
CA ALA A 274 15.87 19.75 -2.95
C ALA A 274 16.28 20.65 -1.76
N ASP A 275 15.34 20.99 -0.87
CA ASP A 275 15.59 21.68 0.40
C ASP A 275 14.61 21.17 1.46
N PRO A 276 14.98 20.09 2.18
CA PRO A 276 14.14 19.52 3.22
C PRO A 276 13.78 20.50 4.36
N THR A 277 14.56 21.57 4.57
CA THR A 277 14.33 22.52 5.69
C THR A 277 13.12 23.43 5.48
N GLY A 278 12.67 23.58 4.23
CA GLY A 278 11.50 24.35 3.82
C GLY A 278 11.76 25.80 3.42
N GLY A 279 13.01 26.25 3.37
CA GLY A 279 13.38 27.60 2.96
C GLY A 279 13.00 27.93 1.52
N MET A 280 13.14 26.98 0.59
CA MET A 280 12.73 27.13 -0.82
C MET A 280 11.22 27.38 -0.97
N VAL A 281 10.38 26.63 -0.24
CA VAL A 281 8.91 26.82 -0.29
C VAL A 281 8.52 28.10 0.43
N GLN A 282 9.13 28.43 1.59
CA GLN A 282 8.89 29.70 2.27
C GLN A 282 9.17 30.89 1.35
N ALA A 283 10.33 30.94 0.70
CA ALA A 283 10.71 32.03 -0.20
C ALA A 283 9.77 32.14 -1.42
N TRP A 284 9.26 31.01 -1.93
CA TRP A 284 8.24 31.01 -2.98
C TRP A 284 6.89 31.56 -2.48
N VAL A 285 6.42 31.17 -1.29
CA VAL A 285 5.17 31.68 -0.70
C VAL A 285 5.27 33.18 -0.39
N GLU A 286 6.41 33.66 0.09
CA GLU A 286 6.70 35.09 0.29
C GLU A 286 6.68 35.90 -1.02
N GLU A 287 6.97 35.26 -2.16
CA GLU A 287 6.83 35.88 -3.49
C GLU A 287 5.39 35.83 -4.02
N MET A 288 4.68 34.71 -3.80
CA MET A 288 3.38 34.41 -4.43
C MET A 288 2.16 34.91 -3.66
N ALA A 289 2.09 34.77 -2.32
CA ALA A 289 0.93 35.26 -1.58
C ALA A 289 0.71 36.78 -1.75
N PRO A 290 1.76 37.63 -1.72
CA PRO A 290 1.64 39.04 -2.09
C PRO A 290 1.28 39.26 -3.57
N TYR A 291 1.64 38.36 -4.49
CA TYR A 291 1.25 38.47 -5.90
C TYR A 291 -0.25 38.21 -6.08
N VAL A 292 -0.77 37.11 -5.53
CA VAL A 292 -2.20 36.77 -5.53
C VAL A 292 -3.01 37.94 -4.95
N LYS A 293 -2.63 38.44 -3.76
CA LYS A 293 -3.27 39.61 -3.14
C LYS A 293 -3.29 40.85 -4.04
N ARG A 294 -2.20 41.15 -4.77
CA ARG A 294 -2.14 42.31 -5.69
C ARG A 294 -3.03 42.12 -6.92
N VAL A 295 -3.10 40.92 -7.49
CA VAL A 295 -4.00 40.61 -8.63
C VAL A 295 -5.45 40.69 -8.19
N ASP A 296 -5.77 40.12 -7.03
CA ASP A 296 -7.10 40.09 -6.43
C ASP A 296 -7.62 41.51 -6.05
N GLY A 297 -6.71 42.37 -5.58
CA GLY A 297 -7.06 43.64 -4.95
C GLY A 297 -7.15 43.55 -3.42
N GLY A 298 -6.78 42.41 -2.84
CA GLY A 298 -6.67 42.19 -1.39
C GLY A 298 -8.00 41.95 -0.68
N ARG A 299 -9.00 41.41 -1.38
CA ARG A 299 -10.36 41.18 -0.89
C ARG A 299 -10.55 39.75 -0.41
N HIS A 300 -10.11 38.77 -1.19
CA HIS A 300 -10.12 37.37 -0.79
C HIS A 300 -8.97 37.04 0.16
N LEU A 301 -9.15 35.98 0.95
CA LEU A 301 -8.08 35.40 1.75
C LEU A 301 -7.15 34.54 0.89
N VAL A 302 -5.95 34.28 1.38
CA VAL A 302 -4.95 33.43 0.73
C VAL A 302 -4.32 32.50 1.77
N THR A 303 -4.10 31.25 1.38
CA THR A 303 -3.30 30.28 2.14
C THR A 303 -2.27 29.56 1.27
N ALA A 304 -1.25 28.98 1.90
CA ALA A 304 -0.17 28.26 1.23
C ALA A 304 -0.58 26.87 0.73
N GLY A 305 -1.59 26.23 1.36
CA GLY A 305 -2.03 24.87 1.02
C GLY A 305 -1.16 23.76 1.61
N LEU A 306 -0.50 24.03 2.74
CA LEU A 306 0.36 23.04 3.40
C LEU A 306 -0.48 21.92 4.05
N GLU A 307 0.05 20.69 3.96
CA GLU A 307 -0.33 19.55 4.82
C GLU A 307 -0.08 19.82 6.30
N GLY A 308 0.92 20.64 6.63
CA GLY A 308 1.21 21.07 7.99
C GLY A 308 2.62 20.77 8.50
N PHE A 309 3.46 20.07 7.74
CA PHE A 309 4.76 19.62 8.29
C PHE A 309 5.64 20.77 8.81
N TYR A 310 6.21 20.53 9.99
CA TYR A 310 7.19 21.40 10.61
C TYR A 310 8.54 21.25 9.90
N GLY A 311 9.24 22.36 9.72
CA GLY A 311 10.57 22.43 9.11
C GLY A 311 11.68 22.54 10.15
N ASP A 312 12.84 23.07 9.75
CA ASP A 312 13.90 23.45 10.71
C ASP A 312 13.71 24.91 11.15
N GLY A 313 13.64 25.18 12.46
CA GLY A 313 13.38 26.53 12.96
C GLY A 313 13.02 26.64 14.45
N GLU A 314 13.03 27.87 14.98
CA GLU A 314 12.93 28.21 16.41
C GLU A 314 11.65 27.68 17.12
N HIS A 315 10.59 27.37 16.37
CA HIS A 315 9.31 26.87 16.90
C HIS A 315 8.84 25.59 16.19
N GLU A 316 9.74 24.97 15.43
CA GLU A 316 9.48 23.82 14.57
C GLU A 316 10.16 22.58 15.16
N SER A 317 9.68 21.38 14.81
CA SER A 317 10.23 20.12 15.30
C SER A 317 9.75 18.97 14.41
N LYS A 318 10.68 18.28 13.74
CA LYS A 318 10.38 17.07 12.95
C LYS A 318 9.77 15.95 13.79
N GLU A 319 10.02 15.93 15.10
CA GLU A 319 9.46 14.98 16.05
C GLU A 319 7.94 15.14 16.23
N LEU A 320 7.34 16.22 15.68
CA LEU A 320 5.90 16.39 15.53
C LEU A 320 5.37 15.87 14.19
N ASN A 321 6.22 15.66 13.19
CA ASN A 321 5.86 15.13 11.87
C ASN A 321 5.72 13.60 11.89
N PRO A 322 5.03 13.01 10.88
CA PRO A 322 5.13 11.58 10.63
C PRO A 322 6.60 11.16 10.46
N TRP A 323 6.94 10.00 11.00
CA TRP A 323 8.28 9.38 10.97
C TRP A 323 9.47 10.20 11.53
N GLY A 324 9.26 11.38 12.10
CA GLY A 324 10.34 12.19 12.65
C GLY A 324 11.24 12.87 11.61
N ILE A 325 10.72 13.10 10.39
CA ILE A 325 11.48 13.66 9.25
C ILE A 325 10.94 15.01 8.77
N TYR A 326 11.71 15.71 7.94
CA TYR A 326 11.27 16.93 7.24
C TYR A 326 10.76 16.61 5.84
N TYR A 327 9.89 17.49 5.30
CA TYR A 327 9.17 17.29 4.03
C TYR A 327 9.34 18.46 3.04
N GLY A 328 10.33 19.33 3.26
CA GLY A 328 10.57 20.50 2.41
C GLY A 328 9.60 21.67 2.64
N THR A 329 8.98 21.72 3.82
CA THR A 329 8.08 22.80 4.25
C THR A 329 8.35 23.19 5.71
N ASN A 330 7.89 24.37 6.11
CA ASN A 330 8.08 24.93 7.45
C ASN A 330 6.78 25.60 7.91
N TYR A 331 6.11 25.04 8.91
CA TYR A 331 4.72 25.35 9.21
C TYR A 331 4.55 26.79 9.70
N VAL A 332 5.28 27.19 10.74
CA VAL A 332 5.14 28.53 11.33
C VAL A 332 5.76 29.58 10.43
N ALA A 333 6.91 29.33 9.79
CA ALA A 333 7.53 30.35 8.94
C ALA A 333 6.71 30.63 7.68
N THR A 334 6.26 29.58 6.96
CA THR A 334 5.45 29.74 5.74
C THR A 334 4.10 30.39 6.05
N HIS A 335 3.44 30.00 7.14
CA HIS A 335 2.19 30.67 7.55
C HIS A 335 2.38 32.03 8.25
N ARG A 336 3.61 32.44 8.61
CA ARG A 336 3.92 33.83 8.99
C ARG A 336 4.03 34.76 7.78
N ALA A 337 4.32 34.24 6.58
CA ALA A 337 4.55 35.01 5.37
C ALA A 337 3.50 36.10 5.10
N ALA A 338 3.96 37.22 4.52
CA ALA A 338 3.10 38.35 4.19
C ALA A 338 2.08 37.94 3.11
N GLY A 339 0.82 38.32 3.30
CA GLY A 339 -0.28 38.01 2.37
C GLY A 339 -0.97 36.66 2.58
N VAL A 340 -0.41 35.75 3.39
CA VAL A 340 -1.14 34.56 3.90
C VAL A 340 -2.01 34.98 5.09
N ASP A 341 -3.31 34.68 5.10
CA ASP A 341 -4.24 35.14 6.15
C ASP A 341 -4.64 34.06 7.16
N PHE A 342 -4.63 32.78 6.75
CA PHE A 342 -4.98 31.64 7.59
C PHE A 342 -4.04 30.46 7.33
N ALA A 343 -3.98 29.51 8.26
CA ALA A 343 -3.17 28.31 8.16
C ALA A 343 -4.00 27.08 7.77
N THR A 344 -3.36 26.14 7.09
CA THR A 344 -3.93 24.83 6.73
C THR A 344 -3.15 23.70 7.38
N ILE A 345 -3.86 22.59 7.66
CA ILE A 345 -3.27 21.27 7.84
C ILE A 345 -4.15 20.22 7.14
N HIS A 346 -3.54 19.11 6.72
CA HIS A 346 -4.24 17.92 6.23
C HIS A 346 -4.16 16.80 7.30
N LEU A 347 -4.90 15.70 7.14
CA LEU A 347 -4.91 14.55 8.07
C LEU A 347 -5.14 13.22 7.32
N TYR A 348 -4.07 12.47 7.02
CA TYR A 348 -4.15 11.16 6.35
C TYR A 348 -3.49 10.02 7.15
N PRO A 349 -4.22 9.37 8.09
CA PRO A 349 -3.71 8.23 8.87
C PRO A 349 -3.06 7.15 8.02
N ASP A 350 -3.78 6.73 6.98
CA ASP A 350 -3.51 5.50 6.24
C ASP A 350 -2.29 5.63 5.32
N VAL A 351 -1.89 6.86 5.01
CA VAL A 351 -0.70 7.20 4.21
C VAL A 351 0.45 7.61 5.12
N TRP A 352 0.20 8.55 6.04
CA TRP A 352 1.26 9.15 6.85
C TRP A 352 1.79 8.21 7.95
N LEU A 353 0.95 7.34 8.50
CA LEU A 353 1.29 6.43 9.60
C LEU A 353 0.95 4.99 9.25
N TRP A 354 1.11 4.67 7.96
CA TRP A 354 1.05 3.34 7.36
C TRP A 354 2.02 2.41 8.12
N GLY A 355 1.50 1.52 8.99
CA GLY A 355 2.30 0.74 9.94
C GLY A 355 2.09 1.11 11.43
N SER A 356 0.97 1.75 11.78
CA SER A 356 0.56 2.03 13.17
C SER A 356 -0.92 1.74 13.42
N THR A 357 -1.24 1.26 14.63
CA THR A 357 -2.60 0.88 15.02
C THR A 357 -3.56 2.08 15.08
N ALA A 358 -4.87 1.81 15.01
CA ALA A 358 -5.89 2.87 15.08
C ALA A 358 -5.80 3.75 16.34
N ASP A 359 -5.33 3.22 17.48
CA ASP A 359 -5.09 3.99 18.70
C ASP A 359 -3.84 4.87 18.63
N GLU A 360 -2.78 4.40 17.97
CA GLU A 360 -1.55 5.16 17.69
C GLU A 360 -1.80 6.26 16.66
N GLN A 361 -2.50 5.96 15.57
CA GLN A 361 -3.00 6.94 14.61
C GLN A 361 -3.82 8.03 15.33
N ALA A 362 -4.82 7.64 16.12
CA ALA A 362 -5.62 8.59 16.87
C ALA A 362 -4.81 9.35 17.95
N ALA A 363 -3.78 8.74 18.54
CA ALA A 363 -2.86 9.42 19.46
C ALA A 363 -2.02 10.48 18.75
N PHE A 364 -1.50 10.16 17.56
CA PHE A 364 -0.81 11.11 16.68
C PHE A 364 -1.73 12.28 16.33
N PHE A 365 -2.97 12.07 15.86
CA PHE A 365 -3.87 13.20 15.54
C PHE A 365 -4.23 14.04 16.76
N ARG A 366 -4.42 13.43 17.93
CA ARG A 366 -4.61 14.16 19.20
C ARG A 366 -3.38 14.95 19.65
N ASN A 367 -2.19 14.67 19.08
CA ASN A 367 -0.95 15.44 19.26
C ASN A 367 -0.78 16.48 18.13
N TRP A 368 -0.83 16.07 16.86
CA TRP A 368 -0.75 16.88 15.65
C TRP A 368 -1.75 18.03 15.64
N THR A 369 -3.05 17.76 15.79
CA THR A 369 -4.07 18.83 15.81
C THR A 369 -3.88 19.74 17.02
N ARG A 370 -3.30 19.24 18.13
CA ARG A 370 -2.98 20.03 19.32
C ARG A 370 -1.75 20.91 19.14
N SER A 371 -0.69 20.40 18.52
CA SER A 371 0.54 21.17 18.24
C SER A 371 0.24 22.29 17.23
N HIS A 372 -0.54 22.01 16.19
CA HIS A 372 -0.96 23.01 15.21
C HIS A 372 -1.88 24.08 15.81
N VAL A 373 -2.85 23.68 16.65
CA VAL A 373 -3.67 24.62 17.43
C VAL A 373 -2.81 25.47 18.37
N HIS A 374 -1.79 24.89 19.02
CA HIS A 374 -0.89 25.62 19.91
C HIS A 374 0.00 26.60 19.13
N ALA A 375 0.70 26.11 18.09
CA ALA A 375 1.59 26.90 17.25
C ALA A 375 0.85 28.05 16.56
N THR A 376 -0.36 27.81 16.03
CA THR A 376 -1.20 28.88 15.47
C THR A 376 -1.58 29.91 16.52
N ALA A 377 -2.01 29.47 17.71
CA ALA A 377 -2.43 30.36 18.80
C ALA A 377 -1.28 31.18 19.41
N ALA A 378 -0.06 30.65 19.40
CA ALA A 378 1.13 31.26 20.00
C ALA A 378 1.94 32.11 19.00
N PHE A 379 2.10 31.65 17.76
CA PHE A 379 3.11 32.14 16.83
C PHE A 379 2.57 32.75 15.52
N LEU A 380 1.31 32.48 15.17
CA LEU A 380 0.65 33.00 13.97
C LEU A 380 -0.41 34.07 14.28
N GLY A 381 -1.28 33.82 15.26
CA GLY A 381 -2.42 34.70 15.56
C GLY A 381 -3.55 34.68 14.52
N LYS A 382 -3.43 33.80 13.51
CA LYS A 382 -4.34 33.62 12.37
C LYS A 382 -5.38 32.50 12.65
N PRO A 383 -6.43 32.32 11.81
CA PRO A 383 -7.28 31.14 11.86
C PRO A 383 -6.54 29.89 11.33
N LEU A 384 -7.07 28.71 11.63
CA LEU A 384 -6.62 27.41 11.15
C LEU A 384 -7.82 26.61 10.62
N LEU A 385 -7.64 25.98 9.47
CA LEU A 385 -8.56 24.98 8.90
C LEU A 385 -7.85 23.64 8.73
N VAL A 386 -8.60 22.55 8.86
CA VAL A 386 -8.18 21.24 8.31
C VAL A 386 -8.72 21.15 6.89
N THR A 387 -7.91 21.45 5.86
CA THR A 387 -8.39 21.53 4.46
C THR A 387 -8.62 20.19 3.81
N GLU A 388 -7.97 19.13 4.30
CA GLU A 388 -8.25 17.75 3.92
C GLU A 388 -8.20 16.84 5.16
N TYR A 389 -9.16 15.93 5.28
CA TYR A 389 -9.06 14.81 6.22
C TYR A 389 -9.88 13.63 5.72
N GLY A 390 -9.30 12.43 5.74
CA GLY A 390 -9.95 11.22 5.24
C GLY A 390 -9.56 9.99 6.06
N LYS A 391 -10.41 8.95 6.02
CA LYS A 391 -10.09 7.61 6.51
C LYS A 391 -10.45 6.60 5.43
N PHE A 392 -9.43 5.88 4.95
CA PHE A 392 -9.52 4.97 3.83
C PHE A 392 -10.41 3.77 4.16
N LEU A 393 -11.21 3.30 3.19
CA LEU A 393 -11.97 2.05 3.23
C LEU A 393 -11.74 1.25 1.94
N TRP A 394 -11.39 -0.03 2.08
CA TRP A 394 -11.17 -0.91 0.93
C TRP A 394 -12.49 -1.28 0.24
N LYS A 395 -12.54 -1.13 -1.10
CA LYS A 395 -13.71 -1.48 -1.91
C LYS A 395 -13.99 -2.99 -1.80
N GLY A 396 -15.15 -3.35 -1.23
CA GLY A 396 -15.53 -4.73 -0.89
C GLY A 396 -15.25 -5.15 0.56
N GLY A 397 -14.56 -4.33 1.35
CA GLY A 397 -14.32 -4.55 2.78
C GLY A 397 -15.56 -4.23 3.63
N GLY A 398 -16.31 -5.26 4.04
CA GLY A 398 -17.41 -5.10 5.02
C GLY A 398 -16.95 -4.61 6.40
N ALA A 399 -15.64 -4.64 6.67
CA ALA A 399 -14.98 -3.98 7.78
C ALA A 399 -14.24 -2.72 7.27
N ASN A 400 -14.41 -1.52 7.83
CA ASN A 400 -15.25 -1.19 8.99
C ASN A 400 -15.63 0.32 8.98
N LYS A 401 -16.84 0.67 8.52
CA LYS A 401 -17.36 2.08 8.54
C LYS A 401 -17.24 2.73 9.93
N THR A 402 -17.27 1.95 11.01
CA THR A 402 -17.04 2.42 12.40
C THR A 402 -15.70 3.13 12.58
N GLN A 403 -14.62 2.73 11.88
CA GLN A 403 -13.32 3.39 11.98
C GLN A 403 -13.33 4.76 11.31
N ARG A 404 -13.97 4.89 10.14
CA ARG A 404 -14.19 6.20 9.49
C ARG A 404 -15.04 7.10 10.38
N ASN A 405 -16.14 6.58 10.94
CA ASN A 405 -16.99 7.30 11.88
C ASN A 405 -16.22 7.79 13.13
N TYR A 406 -15.40 6.93 13.76
CA TYR A 406 -14.56 7.33 14.89
C TYR A 406 -13.51 8.39 14.52
N PHE A 407 -12.88 8.28 13.35
CA PHE A 407 -11.94 9.30 12.86
C PHE A 407 -12.64 10.64 12.60
N LEU A 408 -13.81 10.62 11.95
CA LEU A 408 -14.65 11.81 11.78
C LEU A 408 -15.00 12.43 13.14
N ASP A 409 -15.52 11.64 14.09
CA ASP A 409 -15.83 12.11 15.44
C ASP A 409 -14.61 12.78 16.11
N VAL A 410 -13.41 12.18 16.02
CA VAL A 410 -12.16 12.73 16.60
C VAL A 410 -11.73 14.07 15.97
N VAL A 411 -11.82 14.21 14.63
CA VAL A 411 -11.45 15.45 13.94
C VAL A 411 -12.48 16.56 14.21
N LEU A 412 -13.76 16.22 14.15
CA LEU A 412 -14.87 17.15 14.30
C LEU A 412 -15.03 17.62 15.76
N ASP A 413 -14.85 16.73 16.75
CA ASP A 413 -14.76 17.14 18.16
C ASP A 413 -13.59 18.12 18.37
N ALA A 414 -12.42 17.90 17.73
CA ALA A 414 -11.28 18.80 17.88
C ALA A 414 -11.56 20.20 17.29
N ILE A 415 -12.23 20.25 16.12
CA ILE A 415 -12.67 21.49 15.48
C ILE A 415 -13.67 22.23 16.37
N TYR A 416 -14.79 21.59 16.72
CA TYR A 416 -15.83 22.22 17.54
C TYR A 416 -15.33 22.60 18.94
N ALA A 417 -14.48 21.78 19.56
CA ALA A 417 -13.86 22.09 20.85
C ALA A 417 -12.94 23.32 20.78
N SER A 418 -12.20 23.52 19.69
CA SER A 418 -11.42 24.75 19.48
C SER A 418 -12.33 25.95 19.24
N ALA A 419 -13.24 25.85 18.26
CA ALA A 419 -14.14 26.93 17.85
C ALA A 419 -14.99 27.46 19.03
N SER A 420 -15.65 26.56 19.78
CA SER A 420 -16.50 26.90 20.92
C SER A 420 -15.76 27.60 22.09
N ARG A 421 -14.42 27.54 22.10
CA ARG A 421 -13.54 28.24 23.07
C ARG A 421 -12.86 29.49 22.51
N GLY A 422 -13.08 29.85 21.24
CA GLY A 422 -12.36 30.95 20.57
C GLY A 422 -10.88 30.62 20.31
N GLY A 423 -10.57 29.33 20.10
CA GLY A 423 -9.28 28.84 19.62
C GLY A 423 -9.13 29.01 18.09
N PRO A 424 -7.93 28.79 17.53
CA PRO A 424 -7.64 29.09 16.13
C PRO A 424 -8.17 28.07 15.12
N LEU A 425 -8.31 26.79 15.49
CA LEU A 425 -8.97 25.82 14.62
C LEU A 425 -10.47 26.12 14.61
N VAL A 426 -11.01 26.44 13.43
CA VAL A 426 -12.35 27.03 13.24
C VAL A 426 -13.16 26.38 12.10
N GLY A 427 -12.67 25.27 11.56
CA GLY A 427 -13.38 24.51 10.53
C GLY A 427 -12.52 23.46 9.85
N GLY A 428 -13.10 22.79 8.87
CA GLY A 428 -12.38 21.89 7.98
C GLY A 428 -13.24 21.37 6.82
N ALA A 429 -12.59 20.69 5.88
CA ALA A 429 -13.22 20.02 4.75
C ALA A 429 -12.73 18.56 4.64
N PHE A 430 -13.65 17.59 4.60
CA PHE A 430 -13.28 16.17 4.45
C PHE A 430 -12.84 15.87 3.02
N TRP A 431 -11.96 14.89 2.86
CA TRP A 431 -11.62 14.30 1.57
C TRP A 431 -12.32 12.93 1.46
N GLN A 432 -13.19 12.68 0.48
CA GLN A 432 -13.80 13.62 -0.48
C GLN A 432 -15.29 13.31 -0.71
N LEU A 433 -16.06 14.28 -1.24
CA LEU A 433 -17.46 14.07 -1.62
C LEU A 433 -17.53 13.55 -3.06
N LEU A 434 -18.05 12.33 -3.22
CA LEU A 434 -18.55 11.81 -4.49
C LEU A 434 -20.07 11.69 -4.46
N LEU A 435 -20.66 11.49 -5.63
CA LEU A 435 -22.05 11.08 -5.79
C LEU A 435 -22.12 9.58 -6.05
N ASP A 436 -23.31 9.03 -5.83
CA ASP A 436 -23.68 7.66 -6.17
C ASP A 436 -23.64 7.46 -7.70
N ASP A 437 -22.98 6.40 -8.19
CA ASP A 437 -22.79 6.16 -9.63
C ASP A 437 -24.11 5.78 -10.33
N ASP A 438 -25.04 5.13 -9.61
CA ASP A 438 -26.41 4.87 -10.09
C ASP A 438 -27.20 6.18 -10.32
N VAL A 439 -26.72 7.31 -9.77
CA VAL A 439 -27.28 8.66 -9.95
C VAL A 439 -26.46 9.50 -10.93
N VAL A 440 -25.13 9.35 -10.94
CA VAL A 440 -24.20 10.05 -11.85
C VAL A 440 -23.11 9.10 -12.34
N ALA A 441 -23.32 8.50 -13.51
CA ALA A 441 -22.38 7.56 -14.11
C ALA A 441 -20.97 8.17 -14.33
N GLY A 442 -19.94 7.38 -14.00
CA GLY A 442 -18.53 7.78 -14.04
C GLY A 442 -18.10 8.57 -12.80
N MET A 443 -18.75 8.32 -11.65
CA MET A 443 -18.28 8.63 -10.29
C MET A 443 -17.51 7.45 -9.70
N ASP A 444 -17.85 6.21 -10.07
CA ASP A 444 -17.18 5.01 -9.54
C ASP A 444 -15.70 4.91 -9.95
N ASP A 445 -15.34 5.56 -11.07
CA ASP A 445 -13.97 5.77 -11.58
C ASP A 445 -13.17 6.80 -10.76
N LEU A 446 -13.83 7.65 -9.96
CA LEU A 446 -13.21 8.69 -9.13
C LEU A 446 -13.00 8.25 -7.67
N ARG A 447 -13.41 7.02 -7.31
CA ARG A 447 -13.24 6.45 -5.97
C ARG A 447 -11.78 6.15 -5.69
N ASP A 448 -11.29 6.72 -4.59
CA ASP A 448 -9.93 6.57 -4.08
C ASP A 448 -9.90 5.87 -2.71
N GLY A 449 -11.03 5.33 -2.23
CA GLY A 449 -11.19 4.72 -0.92
C GLY A 449 -11.44 5.73 0.21
N TYR A 450 -11.34 7.03 -0.05
CA TYR A 450 -11.69 8.09 0.89
C TYR A 450 -13.10 8.64 0.67
N GLU A 451 -13.80 8.26 -0.40
CA GLU A 451 -15.07 8.87 -0.77
C GLU A 451 -16.16 8.71 0.30
N ILE A 452 -16.86 9.80 0.61
CA ILE A 452 -18.07 9.81 1.43
C ILE A 452 -19.25 10.17 0.54
N ILE A 453 -19.94 9.16 0.03
CA ILE A 453 -21.19 9.32 -0.70
C ILE A 453 -22.33 9.44 0.32
N LEU A 454 -22.91 10.65 0.45
CA LEU A 454 -23.84 11.01 1.52
C LEU A 454 -25.19 10.26 1.48
N ALA A 455 -25.48 9.55 0.38
CA ALA A 455 -26.58 8.61 0.23
C ALA A 455 -26.24 7.20 0.74
N GLU A 456 -25.05 6.68 0.43
CA GLU A 456 -24.56 5.35 0.82
C GLU A 456 -24.12 5.27 2.30
N ASP A 457 -23.64 6.37 2.89
CA ASP A 457 -23.17 6.41 4.28
C ASP A 457 -24.00 7.38 5.14
N SER A 458 -25.20 6.91 5.49
CA SER A 458 -26.12 7.65 6.36
C SER A 458 -25.55 7.95 7.75
N ARG A 459 -24.58 7.17 8.27
CA ARG A 459 -23.96 7.46 9.57
C ARG A 459 -22.88 8.54 9.45
N ALA A 460 -22.00 8.48 8.45
CA ALA A 460 -21.06 9.56 8.17
C ALA A 460 -21.81 10.87 7.85
N ALA A 461 -22.87 10.81 7.04
CA ALA A 461 -23.72 11.95 6.75
C ALA A 461 -24.44 12.52 7.99
N SER A 462 -24.80 11.67 8.97
CA SER A 462 -25.33 12.10 10.27
C SER A 462 -24.26 12.84 11.07
N ILE A 463 -23.06 12.26 11.24
CA ILE A 463 -21.93 12.87 11.98
C ILE A 463 -21.56 14.24 11.39
N ILE A 464 -21.45 14.32 10.06
CA ILE A 464 -21.12 15.54 9.33
C ILE A 464 -22.24 16.58 9.47
N GLY A 465 -23.52 16.17 9.40
CA GLY A 465 -24.67 17.06 9.63
C GLY A 465 -24.74 17.58 11.06
N GLU A 466 -24.62 16.70 12.06
CA GLU A 466 -24.62 17.01 13.49
C GLU A 466 -23.49 18.01 13.85
N HIS A 467 -22.29 17.86 13.26
CA HIS A 467 -21.20 18.83 13.43
C HIS A 467 -21.46 20.16 12.71
N SER A 468 -22.06 20.12 11.51
CA SER A 468 -22.41 21.32 10.75
C SER A 468 -23.45 22.18 11.49
N GLU A 469 -24.46 21.55 12.13
CA GLU A 469 -25.38 22.22 13.05
C GLU A 469 -24.67 22.80 14.28
N GLN A 470 -23.69 22.08 14.85
CA GLN A 470 -22.89 22.58 15.98
C GLN A 470 -22.08 23.83 15.62
N LEU A 471 -21.38 23.84 14.48
CA LEU A 471 -20.68 25.04 13.99
C LEU A 471 -21.65 26.16 13.60
N ALA A 472 -22.80 25.83 12.99
CA ALA A 472 -23.84 26.82 12.71
C ALA A 472 -24.38 27.49 13.99
N SER A 473 -24.42 26.78 15.12
CA SER A 473 -24.76 27.38 16.43
C SER A 473 -23.68 28.32 17.00
N LEU A 474 -22.46 28.29 16.45
CA LEU A 474 -21.38 29.23 16.78
C LEU A 474 -21.33 30.44 15.83
N ASN A 475 -21.83 30.30 14.60
CA ASN A 475 -21.92 31.38 13.62
C ASN A 475 -22.73 32.58 14.15
N GLY A 476 -22.41 33.78 13.65
CA GLY A 476 -23.14 34.99 14.01
C GLY A 476 -22.82 35.57 15.38
N GLN A 477 -21.85 35.01 16.12
CA GLN A 477 -21.38 35.61 17.37
C GLN A 477 -20.57 36.88 17.10
N ASP A 478 -20.64 37.82 18.05
CA ASP A 478 -19.79 39.00 18.11
C ASP A 478 -18.34 38.58 18.43
N ALA A 479 -17.43 38.84 17.50
CA ALA A 479 -16.02 38.53 17.65
C ALA A 479 -15.36 39.30 18.81
N GLU A 480 -15.83 40.51 19.14
CA GLU A 480 -15.35 41.27 20.30
C GLU A 480 -15.82 40.63 21.62
N ALA A 481 -17.05 40.11 21.68
CA ALA A 481 -17.54 39.33 22.82
C ALA A 481 -16.72 38.04 23.04
N LEU A 482 -16.31 37.35 21.97
CA LEU A 482 -15.38 36.21 22.04
C LEU A 482 -14.00 36.63 22.56
N ARG A 483 -13.44 37.75 22.07
CA ARG A 483 -12.19 38.34 22.59
C ARG A 483 -12.28 38.68 24.08
N ARG A 484 -13.41 39.23 24.54
CA ARG A 484 -13.67 39.52 25.97
C ARG A 484 -13.74 38.25 26.82
N ARG A 485 -14.23 37.12 26.29
CA ARG A 485 -14.15 35.80 26.96
C ARG A 485 -12.69 35.32 27.09
N ARG A 486 -11.91 35.36 26.00
CA ARG A 486 -10.50 34.92 25.96
C ARG A 486 -9.56 35.75 26.84
N ARG A 487 -9.92 36.99 27.18
CA ARG A 487 -9.14 37.90 28.06
C ARG A 487 -9.33 37.71 29.57
N ARG A 488 -10.16 36.77 30.05
CA ARG A 488 -10.32 36.51 31.50
C ARG A 488 -9.17 35.64 32.06
N PRO A 489 -8.36 36.11 33.04
CA PRO A 489 -7.31 35.30 33.65
C PRO A 489 -7.87 34.18 34.54
N ALA A 490 -7.24 33.01 34.52
CA ALA A 490 -7.58 31.87 35.37
C ALA A 490 -6.99 31.97 36.78
N SER A 491 -7.27 33.05 37.53
CA SER A 491 -6.63 33.29 38.83
C SER A 491 -7.48 34.05 39.86
N SER A 492 -8.18 33.32 40.74
CA SER A 492 -8.31 33.65 42.18
C SER A 492 -9.18 32.63 42.95
N HIS A 493 -8.61 31.51 43.40
CA HIS A 493 -9.21 30.68 44.46
C HIS A 493 -8.97 31.34 45.84
N ARG A 494 -9.70 32.44 46.12
CA ARG A 494 -9.61 33.14 47.41
C ARG A 494 -10.48 32.41 48.43
N LYS A 495 -9.87 31.79 49.44
CA LYS A 495 -10.57 31.18 50.58
C LYS A 495 -11.39 32.23 51.34
N THR A 496 -12.69 32.02 51.46
CA THR A 496 -13.57 32.69 52.45
C THR A 496 -14.39 31.64 53.19
N ARG A 497 -14.75 31.93 54.45
CA ARG A 497 -15.30 30.97 55.42
C ARG A 497 -16.75 30.56 55.09
N LEU A 498 -17.17 29.43 55.66
CA LEU A 498 -18.59 29.14 55.89
C LEU A 498 -19.22 30.26 56.73
N GLY A 499 -20.43 30.64 56.36
CA GLY A 499 -21.39 31.37 57.19
C GLY A 499 -22.75 30.67 57.06
N SER A 500 -23.47 30.53 58.17
CA SER A 500 -24.73 29.77 58.23
C SER A 500 -25.95 30.62 57.85
N GLY A 501 -26.86 30.03 57.08
CA GLY A 501 -28.17 30.60 56.76
C GLY A 501 -28.68 30.01 55.46
N GLY A 502 -29.78 29.25 55.52
CA GLY A 502 -30.46 28.78 54.32
C GLY A 502 -31.64 29.67 54.00
N ASP A 503 -32.01 29.72 52.72
CA ASP A 503 -33.29 29.11 52.34
C ASP A 503 -33.24 28.59 50.90
N SER A 504 -34.35 28.02 50.44
CA SER A 504 -34.52 27.32 49.16
C SER A 504 -34.00 28.04 47.90
N ASP A 505 -33.18 27.34 47.10
CA ASP A 505 -33.44 27.22 45.65
C ASP A 505 -32.76 25.98 45.03
N ALA A 506 -33.36 25.38 44.00
CA ALA A 506 -32.91 24.08 43.47
C ALA A 506 -31.75 24.22 42.46
N LEU A 507 -30.55 23.73 42.84
CA LEU A 507 -29.34 23.91 42.01
C LEU A 507 -29.34 23.06 40.73
N ARG A 508 -28.94 23.70 39.63
CA ARG A 508 -28.73 23.09 38.31
C ARG A 508 -27.52 22.15 38.34
N LEU A 509 -27.67 20.90 37.89
CA LEU A 509 -26.53 20.06 37.50
C LEU A 509 -25.81 20.63 36.26
N PRO A 510 -24.48 20.47 36.14
CA PRO A 510 -23.75 20.93 34.95
C PRO A 510 -24.05 20.02 33.75
N ARG A 511 -24.43 20.64 32.61
CA ARG A 511 -24.80 19.95 31.35
C ARG A 511 -23.77 18.91 30.88
N THR A 512 -22.49 19.09 31.20
CA THR A 512 -21.39 18.19 30.83
C THR A 512 -21.57 16.74 31.32
N LEU A 513 -22.19 16.53 32.47
CA LEU A 513 -22.49 15.19 32.98
C LEU A 513 -23.64 14.52 32.21
N LEU A 514 -24.70 15.29 31.90
CA LEU A 514 -25.86 14.80 31.17
C LEU A 514 -25.49 14.35 29.74
N ILE A 515 -24.63 15.11 29.06
CA ILE A 515 -24.16 14.79 27.70
C ILE A 515 -23.34 13.49 27.70
N ARG A 516 -22.40 13.32 28.65
CA ARG A 516 -21.64 12.06 28.79
C ARG A 516 -22.54 10.87 29.13
N PHE A 517 -23.58 11.07 29.95
CA PHE A 517 -24.55 10.02 30.26
C PHE A 517 -25.34 9.59 29.01
N ILE A 518 -25.87 10.55 28.23
CA ILE A 518 -26.61 10.28 26.99
C ILE A 518 -25.74 9.56 25.95
N SER A 519 -24.48 9.98 25.79
CA SER A 519 -23.52 9.31 24.90
C SER A 519 -23.31 7.84 25.30
N LEU A 520 -23.06 7.57 26.58
CA LEU A 520 -22.87 6.21 27.09
C LEU A 520 -24.15 5.35 26.97
N SER A 521 -25.33 5.92 27.23
CA SER A 521 -26.62 5.24 27.05
C SER A 521 -26.88 4.85 25.60
N ARG A 522 -26.50 5.68 24.63
CA ARG A 522 -26.73 5.40 23.19
C ARG A 522 -25.83 4.27 22.67
N SER A 523 -24.56 4.22 23.09
CA SER A 523 -23.65 3.11 22.73
C SER A 523 -24.14 1.75 23.25
N ILE A 524 -24.74 1.72 24.45
CA ILE A 524 -25.36 0.50 25.00
C ILE A 524 -26.62 0.13 24.19
N SER A 525 -27.38 1.12 23.73
CA SER A 525 -28.65 0.88 23.01
C SER A 525 -28.46 0.26 21.62
N SER A 526 -27.43 0.65 20.83
CA SER A 526 -27.21 0.03 19.52
C SER A 526 -26.73 -1.42 19.66
N PHE A 527 -25.79 -1.67 20.59
CA PHE A 527 -25.29 -3.02 20.90
C PHE A 527 -26.41 -4.03 21.25
N ILE A 528 -27.52 -3.55 21.83
CA ILE A 528 -28.70 -4.37 22.12
C ILE A 528 -29.56 -4.62 20.87
N GLN A 529 -29.70 -3.65 19.97
CA GLN A 529 -30.51 -3.80 18.75
C GLN A 529 -29.86 -4.74 17.71
N ASP A 530 -28.55 -4.60 17.49
CA ASP A 530 -27.83 -5.35 16.45
C ASP A 530 -27.79 -6.87 16.73
N ASN A 531 -27.88 -7.28 18.01
CA ASN A 531 -27.88 -8.68 18.43
C ASN A 531 -29.27 -9.35 18.45
N PHE A 532 -30.38 -8.59 18.33
CA PHE A 532 -31.74 -9.13 18.55
C PHE A 532 -32.52 -9.46 17.27
N LEU A 533 -32.06 -9.03 16.10
CA LEU A 533 -32.79 -9.19 14.81
C LEU A 533 -32.38 -10.43 14.00
N ALA A 534 -31.39 -11.21 14.44
CA ALA A 534 -30.88 -12.38 13.71
C ALA A 534 -31.63 -13.70 13.99
N SER A 535 -32.57 -13.73 14.95
CA SER A 535 -32.92 -14.98 15.66
C SER A 535 -34.42 -15.27 15.86
N PHE A 536 -35.32 -14.87 14.95
CA PHE A 536 -36.73 -15.31 14.98
C PHE A 536 -37.41 -15.36 13.59
N SER A 537 -37.59 -16.57 13.03
CA SER A 537 -38.69 -16.89 12.09
C SER A 537 -38.76 -18.40 11.77
N LEU A 538 -39.18 -19.23 12.73
CA LEU A 538 -39.45 -20.65 12.50
C LEU A 538 -40.46 -21.22 13.51
N GLU A 539 -41.75 -21.27 13.15
CA GLU A 539 -42.71 -22.12 13.85
C GLU A 539 -43.91 -22.50 12.95
N ASN A 540 -44.50 -23.66 13.23
CA ASN A 540 -45.56 -24.32 12.44
C ASN A 540 -46.18 -25.38 13.37
N PRO A 541 -47.52 -25.53 13.51
CA PRO A 541 -48.17 -26.58 12.71
C PRO A 541 -49.71 -26.49 12.45
N THR A 542 -50.12 -27.22 11.40
CA THR A 542 -51.37 -28.02 11.27
C THR A 542 -52.79 -27.41 11.13
N ARG A 543 -53.33 -27.58 9.91
CA ARG A 543 -54.45 -28.51 9.56
C ARG A 543 -55.93 -28.06 9.68
N ALA A 544 -56.55 -27.83 8.52
CA ALA A 544 -57.98 -28.07 8.24
C ALA A 544 -58.18 -28.53 6.76
N THR A 545 -59.31 -29.17 6.45
CA THR A 545 -59.73 -29.67 5.11
C THR A 545 -60.63 -28.61 4.40
N ASP A 546 -61.04 -28.69 3.12
CA ASP A 546 -61.65 -29.83 2.38
C ASP A 546 -61.88 -29.51 0.88
N THR A 547 -62.12 -30.53 0.01
CA THR A 547 -62.68 -30.48 -1.38
C THR A 547 -61.99 -29.62 -2.47
N ARG A 548 -62.09 -29.88 -3.79
CA ARG A 548 -62.28 -31.09 -4.65
C ARG A 548 -62.01 -30.67 -6.12
N ASP A 549 -61.52 -31.60 -6.96
CA ASP A 549 -61.72 -31.80 -8.42
C ASP A 549 -61.66 -30.57 -9.41
N ASP A 550 -61.16 -30.63 -10.65
CA ASP A 550 -60.97 -31.78 -11.58
C ASP A 550 -59.99 -31.46 -12.75
N HIS A 551 -59.71 -32.48 -13.59
CA HIS A 551 -59.24 -32.44 -15.01
C HIS A 551 -57.76 -32.16 -15.38
N LEU A 552 -56.94 -33.21 -15.25
CA LEU A 552 -56.12 -33.84 -16.31
C LEU A 552 -55.69 -33.05 -17.58
N SER A 553 -54.38 -32.94 -17.83
CA SER A 553 -53.78 -33.10 -19.18
C SER A 553 -52.29 -33.48 -19.19
N THR A 554 -51.99 -34.71 -19.64
CA THR A 554 -50.72 -35.27 -20.20
C THR A 554 -49.32 -34.87 -19.66
N SER A 555 -48.64 -35.88 -19.10
CA SER A 555 -47.19 -36.02 -18.80
C SER A 555 -46.31 -36.23 -20.07
N PRO A 556 -44.97 -36.51 -20.04
CA PRO A 556 -44.09 -36.90 -18.92
C PRO A 556 -42.66 -36.28 -18.84
N HIS A 557 -41.96 -36.55 -17.73
CA HIS A 557 -40.49 -36.49 -17.62
C HIS A 557 -39.78 -37.60 -18.42
N PRO A 558 -38.47 -37.44 -18.70
CA PRO A 558 -37.50 -38.34 -18.05
C PRO A 558 -36.26 -37.62 -17.47
N SER A 559 -35.33 -38.40 -16.90
CA SER A 559 -34.28 -37.97 -15.97
C SER A 559 -32.92 -37.58 -16.59
N ILE A 560 -32.25 -36.60 -15.97
CA ILE A 560 -30.82 -36.55 -15.55
C ILE A 560 -29.93 -37.69 -16.12
N PRO A 561 -28.83 -37.39 -16.85
CA PRO A 561 -27.59 -37.00 -16.15
C PRO A 561 -26.65 -35.95 -16.79
N SER A 562 -25.99 -35.19 -15.89
CA SER A 562 -24.64 -34.61 -15.99
C SER A 562 -24.13 -34.00 -17.32
N SER A 563 -24.21 -32.67 -17.45
CA SER A 563 -23.19 -31.84 -18.14
C SER A 563 -23.41 -30.34 -17.86
N PHE A 564 -22.45 -29.50 -18.29
CA PHE A 564 -22.33 -28.02 -18.22
C PHE A 564 -21.57 -27.40 -17.04
N THR A 565 -20.26 -27.26 -17.23
CA THR A 565 -19.49 -26.10 -16.78
C THR A 565 -19.49 -25.04 -17.89
N GLY A 566 -20.01 -23.84 -17.61
CA GLY A 566 -19.99 -22.69 -18.54
C GLY A 566 -18.74 -21.82 -18.35
N ALA A 567 -18.32 -21.10 -19.38
CA ALA A 567 -17.15 -20.21 -19.33
C ALA A 567 -17.35 -18.91 -20.12
N GLN A 568 -17.63 -17.81 -19.40
CA GLN A 568 -17.37 -16.41 -19.77
C GLN A 568 -16.97 -15.69 -18.47
N ARG A 569 -15.74 -15.18 -18.29
CA ARG A 569 -14.95 -14.16 -19.02
C ARG A 569 -15.21 -12.73 -18.51
N SER A 570 -14.30 -12.27 -17.66
CA SER A 570 -14.06 -10.83 -17.40
C SER A 570 -13.23 -10.21 -18.54
N PRO A 571 -13.37 -8.90 -18.81
CA PRO A 571 -12.41 -8.12 -19.61
C PRO A 571 -11.33 -7.47 -18.72
N ALA A 572 -10.33 -6.75 -19.24
CA ALA A 572 -9.42 -7.04 -20.35
C ALA A 572 -8.35 -5.93 -20.37
N SER A 573 -7.06 -6.27 -20.44
CA SER A 573 -6.00 -5.28 -20.69
C SER A 573 -5.97 -4.86 -22.16
N THR A 574 -5.67 -3.58 -22.40
CA THR A 574 -5.74 -2.96 -23.74
C THR A 574 -4.66 -3.50 -24.68
N GLN A 575 -5.07 -3.84 -25.92
CA GLN A 575 -4.17 -4.34 -26.97
C GLN A 575 -3.46 -3.22 -27.74
N LEU A 576 -2.34 -3.55 -28.37
CA LEU A 576 -1.99 -2.99 -29.67
C LEU A 576 -1.72 -4.12 -30.69
N ASN A 577 -2.07 -3.87 -31.95
CA ASN A 577 -2.59 -4.87 -32.89
C ASN A 577 -1.63 -5.96 -33.42
N LEU A 578 -2.22 -7.09 -33.81
CA LEU A 578 -1.60 -8.09 -34.69
C LEU A 578 -1.54 -7.61 -36.14
N THR A 579 -0.64 -8.23 -36.93
CA THR A 579 -0.99 -8.73 -38.26
C THR A 579 -0.43 -10.13 -38.49
N CYS A 580 -1.30 -11.12 -38.70
CA CYS A 580 -0.90 -12.43 -39.22
C CYS A 580 -0.97 -12.46 -40.75
N ALA A 581 -0.08 -13.21 -41.39
CA ALA A 581 -0.23 -13.66 -42.77
C ALA A 581 -0.07 -15.19 -42.81
N ALA A 582 -1.14 -15.91 -43.12
CA ALA A 582 -1.13 -17.36 -43.23
C ALA A 582 -1.12 -17.81 -44.71
N ALA A 583 -0.37 -18.86 -45.00
CA ALA A 583 -0.45 -19.62 -46.25
C ALA A 583 -0.70 -21.09 -45.93
N ALA A 584 -1.45 -21.80 -46.79
CA ALA A 584 -2.04 -23.10 -46.46
C ALA A 584 -1.94 -24.11 -47.62
N ALA A 585 -2.46 -25.33 -47.37
CA ALA A 585 -2.46 -26.54 -48.19
C ALA A 585 -1.12 -27.33 -48.21
N GLY A 586 -1.13 -28.67 -48.29
CA GLY A 586 -2.26 -29.61 -48.46
C GLY A 586 -2.04 -30.98 -47.80
N LYS A 587 -3.00 -31.91 -48.00
CA LYS A 587 -3.04 -33.26 -47.38
C LYS A 587 -3.16 -34.39 -48.46
N PRO A 588 -2.99 -35.69 -48.11
CA PRO A 588 -2.42 -36.72 -49.00
C PRO A 588 -3.44 -37.61 -49.74
N PRO A 589 -2.98 -38.69 -50.41
CA PRO A 589 -3.43 -40.03 -49.97
C PRO A 589 -2.36 -41.15 -49.97
N ASN A 590 -2.75 -42.33 -49.46
CA ASN A 590 -1.93 -43.53 -49.18
C ASN A 590 -1.67 -44.46 -50.40
N LYS A 591 -0.66 -45.37 -50.32
CA LYS A 591 -0.86 -46.86 -50.17
C LYS A 591 0.39 -47.77 -50.32
N LEU A 592 0.54 -48.69 -49.33
CA LEU A 592 0.94 -50.13 -49.35
C LEU A 592 2.30 -50.70 -49.88
N ALA A 593 2.77 -51.70 -49.10
CA ALA A 593 3.43 -52.99 -49.47
C ALA A 593 4.93 -53.04 -49.88
N ALA A 594 5.70 -54.12 -49.66
CA ALA A 594 5.62 -55.28 -48.72
C ALA A 594 6.93 -56.14 -48.75
N ALA A 595 7.07 -57.09 -47.79
CA ALA A 595 8.13 -58.13 -47.65
C ALA A 595 9.57 -57.63 -47.32
N GLY A 596 10.49 -58.42 -46.74
CA GLY A 596 10.48 -59.84 -46.31
C GLY A 596 11.57 -60.16 -45.24
N PRO A 597 11.66 -61.38 -44.67
CA PRO A 597 12.04 -61.52 -43.25
C PRO A 597 13.19 -62.50 -42.86
N LEU A 598 13.50 -62.52 -41.55
CA LEU A 598 14.18 -63.57 -40.74
C LEU A 598 15.69 -63.86 -40.92
N ARG A 599 16.45 -63.71 -39.81
CA ARG A 599 16.96 -64.86 -38.99
C ARG A 599 17.69 -64.41 -37.71
N ARG A 600 17.72 -65.31 -36.70
CA ARG A 600 18.67 -65.27 -35.56
C ARG A 600 19.97 -65.99 -35.95
N CYS A 601 21.11 -65.62 -35.36
CA CYS A 601 21.87 -66.53 -34.49
C CYS A 601 23.07 -65.88 -33.79
N SER A 602 23.50 -66.53 -32.70
CA SER A 602 24.61 -66.25 -31.79
C SER A 602 26.01 -66.21 -32.42
N GLY A 603 26.91 -65.41 -31.85
CA GLY A 603 28.37 -65.51 -32.06
C GLY A 603 29.18 -64.77 -30.99
N LEU A 604 29.82 -65.53 -30.08
CA LEU A 604 30.96 -65.05 -29.28
C LEU A 604 32.27 -65.29 -30.06
N PRO A 605 33.34 -64.59 -29.69
CA PRO A 605 34.50 -65.33 -29.20
C PRO A 605 35.12 -64.75 -27.91
N ARG A 606 35.95 -65.57 -27.26
CA ARG A 606 36.94 -65.20 -26.24
C ARG A 606 38.33 -65.46 -26.80
N GLU A 607 39.31 -64.65 -26.40
CA GLU A 607 40.62 -65.09 -25.88
C GLU A 607 41.14 -63.92 -24.97
N ASP A 608 41.73 -64.07 -23.77
CA ASP A 608 42.87 -64.87 -23.24
C ASP A 608 44.24 -64.17 -23.48
N THR A 609 45.20 -63.99 -22.54
CA THR A 609 45.26 -64.05 -21.05
C THR A 609 46.52 -63.28 -20.52
N ARG A 610 46.67 -63.18 -19.18
CA ARG A 610 47.92 -63.34 -18.35
C ARG A 610 48.43 -62.12 -17.54
N GLY A 611 48.98 -62.43 -16.35
CA GLY A 611 49.54 -61.51 -15.34
C GLY A 611 48.51 -61.13 -14.26
N GLY A 612 48.66 -61.39 -12.95
CA GLY A 612 49.79 -61.89 -12.15
C GLY A 612 50.37 -60.75 -11.28
N PHE A 613 50.47 -60.80 -9.94
CA PHE A 613 50.49 -61.95 -9.03
C PHE A 613 49.98 -61.61 -7.59
N ARG A 614 49.68 -62.67 -6.82
CA ARG A 614 49.34 -62.85 -5.37
C ARG A 614 49.65 -61.69 -4.37
N GLY A 615 48.92 -61.48 -3.27
CA GLY A 615 47.69 -62.13 -2.74
C GLY A 615 47.78 -62.62 -1.27
N ARG A 616 46.69 -63.25 -0.75
CA ARG A 616 46.50 -63.89 0.60
C ARG A 616 46.27 -62.94 1.79
N HIS A 617 45.54 -63.28 2.86
CA HIS A 617 44.53 -64.31 3.20
C HIS A 617 43.57 -63.64 4.22
N GLY A 618 42.24 -63.80 4.25
CA GLY A 618 41.44 -65.01 4.51
C GLY A 618 40.77 -64.88 5.90
N GLY A 619 39.55 -65.38 6.18
CA GLY A 619 38.52 -65.99 5.32
C GLY A 619 37.42 -66.71 6.14
N ARG A 620 36.34 -67.16 5.47
CA ARG A 620 35.22 -68.01 5.97
C ARG A 620 34.30 -67.34 7.02
N ARG A 621 33.04 -67.02 6.69
CA ARG A 621 31.85 -67.89 6.41
C ARG A 621 31.12 -68.30 7.69
N LEU A 622 29.89 -67.82 7.85
CA LEU A 622 28.71 -68.66 8.18
C LEU A 622 27.41 -67.95 7.79
N LEU A 623 26.34 -68.74 7.63
CA LEU A 623 24.97 -68.31 7.40
C LEU A 623 24.16 -68.71 8.63
N ARG A 624 23.26 -67.84 9.13
CA ARG A 624 21.87 -68.23 9.44
C ARG A 624 20.96 -67.04 9.76
N SER A 625 19.71 -67.39 10.01
CA SER A 625 18.50 -66.57 10.05
C SER A 625 18.09 -66.16 11.47
N GLU A 626 17.05 -65.33 11.49
CA GLU A 626 16.05 -65.16 12.54
C GLU A 626 16.36 -64.30 13.77
N SER A 627 15.33 -63.51 14.04
CA SER A 627 14.96 -62.74 15.23
C SER A 627 15.42 -63.27 16.58
N ASP A 628 15.79 -62.32 17.45
CA ASP A 628 15.06 -62.14 18.71
C ASP A 628 14.99 -60.66 19.08
N ALA A 629 14.03 -60.28 19.93
CA ALA A 629 13.84 -58.90 20.36
C ALA A 629 14.63 -58.57 21.64
N ALA A 630 15.12 -57.33 21.76
CA ALA A 630 15.72 -56.79 22.97
C ALA A 630 15.24 -55.34 23.19
N GLU A 631 15.01 -54.97 24.44
CA GLU A 631 14.45 -53.67 24.82
C GLU A 631 15.46 -52.50 24.67
N PRO A 632 14.99 -51.26 24.44
CA PRO A 632 15.87 -50.13 24.23
C PRO A 632 16.51 -49.64 25.53
N SER A 633 17.83 -49.79 25.65
CA SER A 633 18.62 -49.09 26.67
C SER A 633 18.61 -47.58 26.41
N THR A 634 18.20 -46.78 27.40
CA THR A 634 18.14 -45.31 27.29
C THR A 634 19.53 -44.68 27.36
N ASP A 635 20.18 -44.48 26.22
CA ASP A 635 21.30 -43.54 26.06
C ASP A 635 20.87 -42.44 25.07
N LEU A 636 20.73 -41.21 25.58
CA LEU A 636 20.04 -40.11 24.88
C LEU A 636 20.93 -39.27 23.96
N ASN A 637 22.19 -39.67 23.76
CA ASN A 637 23.09 -39.06 22.79
C ASN A 637 23.40 -40.03 21.64
N PRO A 638 22.66 -39.99 20.51
CA PRO A 638 23.14 -40.63 19.29
C PRO A 638 24.49 -40.00 18.91
N ARG A 639 25.48 -40.83 18.56
CA ARG A 639 26.75 -40.32 18.02
C ARG A 639 26.44 -39.51 16.75
N PRO A 640 27.01 -38.30 16.58
CA PRO A 640 26.79 -37.51 15.38
C PRO A 640 27.18 -38.33 14.13
N PRO A 641 26.40 -38.26 13.03
CA PRO A 641 26.70 -39.01 11.82
C PRO A 641 28.09 -38.61 11.27
N PRO A 642 28.80 -39.51 10.56
CA PRO A 642 30.23 -39.37 10.29
C PRO A 642 30.65 -38.16 9.43
N TRP A 643 29.70 -37.43 8.84
CA TRP A 643 29.93 -36.17 8.13
C TRP A 643 29.89 -34.94 9.06
N ARG A 644 29.33 -35.04 10.28
CA ARG A 644 29.48 -34.04 11.36
C ARG A 644 30.80 -34.22 12.12
N ALA A 645 31.88 -34.54 11.41
CA ALA A 645 33.23 -34.57 11.98
C ALA A 645 33.70 -33.13 12.26
N ALA A 646 34.49 -32.93 13.31
CA ALA A 646 34.97 -31.59 13.66
C ALA A 646 35.83 -30.98 12.54
N VAL A 647 35.57 -29.71 12.22
CA VAL A 647 36.30 -28.93 11.20
C VAL A 647 37.80 -28.94 11.53
N ALA A 648 38.63 -29.22 10.51
CA ALA A 648 40.07 -29.19 10.66
C ALA A 648 40.55 -27.73 10.82
N PRO A 649 41.41 -27.39 11.82
CA PRO A 649 41.92 -26.04 12.00
C PRO A 649 42.53 -25.43 10.72
N GLY A 650 41.88 -24.39 10.18
CA GLY A 650 42.38 -23.62 9.04
C GLY A 650 42.02 -24.15 7.64
N ASP A 651 40.98 -24.99 7.50
CA ASP A 651 40.48 -25.39 6.17
C ASP A 651 39.46 -24.41 5.56
N GLY A 652 39.02 -23.39 6.32
CA GLY A 652 38.11 -22.33 5.91
C GLY A 652 36.64 -22.75 5.77
N MET A 653 36.28 -24.01 6.05
CA MET A 653 34.90 -24.48 5.90
C MET A 653 33.99 -23.92 7.00
N VAL A 654 32.80 -23.47 6.60
CA VAL A 654 31.75 -23.07 7.53
C VAL A 654 31.00 -24.31 8.02
N ALA A 655 30.82 -24.40 9.33
CA ALA A 655 30.07 -25.44 10.01
C ALA A 655 29.00 -24.84 10.93
N VAL A 656 28.25 -25.72 11.61
CA VAL A 656 27.19 -25.37 12.56
C VAL A 656 27.60 -25.79 13.97
N ASP A 657 27.48 -24.87 14.93
CA ASP A 657 27.55 -25.17 16.37
C ASP A 657 26.28 -24.66 17.05
N GLY A 658 25.42 -25.60 17.46
CA GLY A 658 24.07 -25.32 17.93
C GLY A 658 23.30 -24.41 16.97
N THR A 659 22.92 -23.23 17.45
CA THR A 659 22.15 -22.23 16.69
C THR A 659 23.00 -21.26 15.87
N GLN A 660 24.34 -21.41 15.84
CA GLN A 660 25.27 -20.47 15.21
C GLN A 660 26.03 -21.12 14.05
N PHE A 661 26.46 -20.32 13.07
CA PHE A 661 27.50 -20.74 12.13
C PHE A 661 28.89 -20.44 12.71
N VAL A 662 29.85 -21.32 12.43
CA VAL A 662 31.24 -21.20 12.89
C VAL A 662 32.22 -21.55 11.77
N VAL A 663 33.40 -20.93 11.81
CA VAL A 663 34.54 -21.20 10.90
C VAL A 663 35.82 -21.30 11.73
N ASP A 664 36.86 -21.98 11.23
CA ASP A 664 38.21 -22.05 11.80
C ASP A 664 38.28 -22.09 13.34
N CYS A 665 38.19 -23.29 13.93
CA CYS A 665 38.27 -23.50 15.38
C CYS A 665 37.12 -22.87 16.20
N GLY A 666 35.90 -22.83 15.65
CA GLY A 666 34.70 -22.46 16.42
C GLY A 666 34.43 -20.96 16.54
N ARG A 667 35.07 -20.14 15.70
CA ARG A 667 34.84 -18.69 15.65
C ARG A 667 33.49 -18.41 14.99
N THR A 668 32.62 -17.64 15.64
CA THR A 668 31.30 -17.30 15.07
C THR A 668 31.42 -16.53 13.75
N ILE A 669 30.53 -16.85 12.81
CA ILE A 669 30.29 -16.08 11.58
C ILE A 669 28.79 -15.78 11.43
N PHE A 670 28.49 -14.51 11.19
CA PHE A 670 27.17 -13.97 10.90
C PHE A 670 27.14 -13.47 9.45
N PHE A 671 26.01 -13.62 8.77
CA PHE A 671 25.90 -13.34 7.34
C PHE A 671 25.06 -12.10 7.03
N SER A 672 25.67 -11.10 6.39
CA SER A 672 24.98 -9.99 5.73
C SER A 672 25.20 -10.17 4.23
N GLY A 673 24.13 -10.36 3.46
CA GLY A 673 24.26 -10.82 2.08
C GLY A 673 23.23 -10.27 1.10
N PHE A 674 23.31 -10.78 -0.12
CA PHE A 674 22.47 -10.38 -1.24
C PHE A 674 22.15 -11.59 -2.14
N ASN A 675 21.05 -11.50 -2.89
CA ASN A 675 20.73 -12.38 -3.99
C ASN A 675 21.15 -11.73 -5.31
N ALA A 676 21.71 -12.52 -6.22
CA ALA A 676 22.06 -12.10 -7.57
C ALA A 676 22.08 -13.33 -8.50
N TYR A 677 20.89 -13.81 -8.89
CA TYR A 677 20.75 -15.01 -9.72
C TYR A 677 21.48 -14.94 -11.07
N TRP A 678 21.69 -13.73 -11.58
CA TRP A 678 22.24 -13.41 -12.89
C TRP A 678 23.75 -13.61 -13.02
N LEU A 679 24.48 -13.80 -11.91
CA LEU A 679 25.95 -13.82 -11.88
C LEU A 679 26.55 -14.86 -12.84
N MET A 680 26.01 -16.09 -12.88
CA MET A 680 26.49 -17.14 -13.78
C MET A 680 26.31 -16.78 -15.26
N MET A 681 25.14 -16.21 -15.61
CA MET A 681 24.81 -15.85 -16.99
C MET A 681 25.70 -14.71 -17.50
N MET A 682 25.92 -13.67 -16.69
CA MET A 682 26.84 -12.58 -17.03
C MET A 682 28.30 -13.07 -17.07
N ALA A 683 28.70 -13.99 -16.21
CA ALA A 683 30.06 -14.56 -16.24
C ALA A 683 30.31 -15.51 -17.44
N ALA A 684 29.26 -16.03 -18.08
CA ALA A 684 29.39 -16.87 -19.27
C ALA A 684 29.88 -16.07 -20.49
N ASP A 685 29.55 -14.78 -20.59
CA ASP A 685 30.17 -13.86 -21.56
C ASP A 685 31.46 -13.26 -20.96
N PRO A 686 32.64 -13.51 -21.57
CA PRO A 686 33.90 -12.90 -21.13
C PRO A 686 33.90 -11.36 -21.05
N ALA A 687 33.05 -10.68 -21.83
CA ALA A 687 32.91 -9.22 -21.79
C ALA A 687 32.17 -8.73 -20.53
N LEU A 688 31.23 -9.52 -20.01
CA LEU A 688 30.36 -9.14 -18.89
C LEU A 688 30.87 -9.63 -17.52
N ARG A 689 31.95 -10.43 -17.49
CA ARG A 689 32.71 -10.78 -16.26
C ARG A 689 33.15 -9.58 -15.43
N GLY A 690 33.39 -8.42 -16.05
CA GLY A 690 33.69 -7.17 -15.35
C GLY A 690 32.55 -6.68 -14.45
N ALA A 691 31.29 -6.92 -14.82
CA ALA A 691 30.13 -6.63 -13.99
C ALA A 691 30.08 -7.52 -12.74
N VAL A 692 30.35 -8.83 -12.90
CA VAL A 692 30.42 -9.78 -11.78
C VAL A 692 31.50 -9.40 -10.77
N ALA A 693 32.69 -9.03 -11.25
CA ALA A 693 33.76 -8.51 -10.38
C ALA A 693 33.37 -7.19 -9.69
N THR A 694 32.68 -6.29 -10.40
CA THR A 694 32.20 -5.01 -9.85
C THR A 694 31.14 -5.21 -8.77
N ALA A 695 30.21 -6.16 -8.94
CA ALA A 695 29.19 -6.48 -7.96
C ALA A 695 29.79 -7.05 -6.66
N PHE A 696 30.75 -7.99 -6.75
CA PHE A 696 31.46 -8.48 -5.58
C PHE A 696 32.33 -7.40 -4.91
N GLN A 697 32.97 -6.51 -5.69
CA GLN A 697 33.73 -5.38 -5.14
C GLN A 697 32.83 -4.40 -4.37
N GLN A 698 31.66 -4.03 -4.93
CA GLN A 698 30.69 -3.16 -4.23
C GLN A 698 30.14 -3.84 -2.98
N ALA A 699 29.75 -5.11 -3.07
CA ALA A 699 29.23 -5.86 -1.93
C ALA A 699 30.24 -5.92 -0.78
N SER A 700 31.50 -6.27 -1.07
CA SER A 700 32.59 -6.34 -0.08
C SER A 700 32.90 -4.96 0.52
N ALA A 701 32.84 -3.89 -0.27
CA ALA A 701 33.01 -2.51 0.21
C ALA A 701 31.89 -2.04 1.17
N HIS A 702 30.69 -2.63 1.08
CA HIS A 702 29.58 -2.44 2.02
C HIS A 702 29.52 -3.52 3.13
N GLY A 703 30.56 -4.34 3.28
CA GLY A 703 30.66 -5.36 4.33
C GLY A 703 29.81 -6.62 4.12
N LEU A 704 29.18 -6.77 2.95
CA LEU A 704 28.44 -7.98 2.60
C LEU A 704 29.41 -9.15 2.40
N ASN A 705 29.10 -10.30 3.03
CA ASN A 705 29.95 -11.49 3.08
C ASN A 705 29.27 -12.76 2.54
N LEU A 706 28.03 -12.68 2.07
CA LEU A 706 27.29 -13.79 1.45
C LEU A 706 26.60 -13.35 0.15
N ALA A 707 26.74 -14.15 -0.91
CA ALA A 707 25.92 -14.04 -2.11
C ALA A 707 25.16 -15.34 -2.37
N ARG A 708 23.85 -15.24 -2.62
CA ARG A 708 22.99 -16.35 -3.01
C ARG A 708 22.71 -16.27 -4.52
N THR A 709 23.01 -17.36 -5.24
CA THR A 709 23.00 -17.39 -6.72
C THR A 709 22.75 -18.80 -7.26
N TRP A 710 22.26 -18.90 -8.50
CA TRP A 710 21.82 -20.17 -9.08
C TRP A 710 22.99 -20.93 -9.70
N ALA A 711 23.07 -22.23 -9.38
CA ALA A 711 23.91 -23.21 -10.06
C ALA A 711 23.10 -24.03 -11.09
N PHE A 712 21.96 -23.49 -11.55
CA PHE A 712 21.06 -24.09 -12.54
C PHE A 712 20.68 -23.08 -13.64
N SER A 713 20.36 -23.62 -14.81
CA SER A 713 19.56 -22.99 -15.87
C SER A 713 19.18 -24.14 -16.80
N ASP A 714 17.94 -24.61 -16.66
CA ASP A 714 17.47 -25.88 -17.22
C ASP A 714 16.66 -25.64 -18.52
N GLY A 715 17.29 -25.91 -19.66
CA GLY A 715 16.72 -25.59 -20.98
C GLY A 715 16.70 -24.09 -21.31
N GLY A 716 15.80 -23.69 -22.21
CA GLY A 716 15.71 -22.32 -22.73
C GLY A 716 16.86 -21.93 -23.66
N ASP A 717 17.04 -20.62 -23.89
CA ASP A 717 18.01 -20.08 -24.85
C ASP A 717 19.43 -19.93 -24.28
N GLN A 718 19.58 -19.86 -22.95
CA GLN A 718 20.86 -19.81 -22.24
C GLN A 718 20.95 -20.87 -21.13
N PRO A 719 20.90 -22.17 -21.48
CA PRO A 719 21.00 -23.26 -20.52
C PRO A 719 22.39 -23.37 -19.91
N LEU A 720 22.45 -23.77 -18.64
CA LEU A 720 23.57 -24.51 -18.06
C LEU A 720 23.41 -26.00 -18.40
N GLN A 721 22.20 -26.55 -18.24
CA GLN A 721 21.85 -27.92 -18.60
C GLN A 721 20.77 -27.88 -19.70
N SER A 722 21.13 -28.25 -20.94
CA SER A 722 20.23 -28.16 -22.10
C SER A 722 19.23 -29.33 -22.15
N SER A 723 19.63 -30.47 -21.62
CA SER A 723 18.83 -31.70 -21.47
C SER A 723 19.46 -32.57 -20.36
N PRO A 724 18.79 -33.61 -19.82
CA PRO A 724 19.27 -34.30 -18.63
C PRO A 724 20.68 -34.87 -18.79
N GLY A 725 21.64 -34.35 -18.01
CA GLY A 725 23.04 -34.75 -18.08
C GLY A 725 23.88 -34.09 -19.18
N VAL A 726 23.34 -33.15 -19.96
CA VAL A 726 24.05 -32.45 -21.06
C VAL A 726 24.24 -30.98 -20.70
N TYR A 727 25.50 -30.52 -20.68
CA TYR A 727 25.89 -29.23 -20.12
C TYR A 727 26.51 -28.28 -21.15
N ASN A 728 26.22 -27.00 -20.99
CA ASN A 728 26.88 -25.90 -21.68
C ASN A 728 28.16 -25.51 -20.91
N GLU A 729 29.30 -25.97 -21.40
CA GLU A 729 30.62 -25.72 -20.77
C GLU A 729 30.92 -24.22 -20.61
N THR A 730 30.49 -23.35 -21.52
CA THR A 730 30.69 -21.89 -21.40
C THR A 730 29.92 -21.31 -20.22
N MET A 731 28.68 -21.78 -19.99
CA MET A 731 27.87 -21.39 -18.83
C MET A 731 28.47 -21.94 -17.52
N PHE A 732 28.99 -23.16 -17.56
CA PHE A 732 29.71 -23.77 -16.41
C PHE A 732 30.98 -22.98 -16.05
N GLN A 733 31.75 -22.52 -17.06
CA GLN A 733 32.90 -21.63 -16.87
C GLN A 733 32.50 -20.22 -16.41
N GLY A 734 31.25 -19.81 -16.63
CA GLY A 734 30.66 -18.66 -15.95
C GLY A 734 30.58 -18.89 -14.45
N LEU A 735 30.01 -20.00 -14.00
CA LEU A 735 29.93 -20.35 -12.58
C LEU A 735 31.32 -20.58 -11.94
N ASP A 736 32.27 -21.18 -12.68
CA ASP A 736 33.67 -21.28 -12.25
C ASP A 736 34.26 -19.89 -11.92
N PHE A 737 33.96 -18.88 -12.75
CA PHE A 737 34.38 -17.49 -12.56
C PHE A 737 33.68 -16.83 -11.37
N VAL A 738 32.37 -17.05 -11.18
CA VAL A 738 31.63 -16.52 -10.02
C VAL A 738 32.26 -16.99 -8.71
N ILE A 739 32.59 -18.28 -8.59
CA ILE A 739 33.26 -18.85 -7.41
C ILE A 739 34.69 -18.29 -7.25
N ALA A 740 35.46 -18.24 -8.34
CA ALA A 740 36.82 -17.71 -8.30
C ALA A 740 36.89 -16.22 -7.93
N GLU A 741 35.91 -15.42 -8.33
CA GLU A 741 35.86 -13.99 -8.05
C GLU A 741 35.31 -13.69 -6.65
N ALA A 742 34.23 -14.36 -6.20
CA ALA A 742 33.71 -14.24 -4.83
C ALA A 742 34.82 -14.46 -3.77
N ARG A 743 35.68 -15.46 -4.01
CA ARG A 743 36.86 -15.77 -3.19
C ARG A 743 37.86 -14.63 -3.05
N ARG A 744 37.99 -13.77 -4.07
CA ARG A 744 38.93 -12.63 -4.08
C ARG A 744 38.43 -11.46 -3.24
N HIS A 745 37.10 -11.31 -3.11
CA HIS A 745 36.44 -10.25 -2.34
C HIS A 745 36.00 -10.70 -0.94
N GLY A 746 36.29 -11.95 -0.56
CA GLY A 746 35.98 -12.51 0.77
C GLY A 746 34.52 -12.90 0.97
N ILE A 747 33.79 -13.16 -0.12
CA ILE A 747 32.34 -13.43 -0.11
C ILE A 747 32.09 -14.93 -0.26
N TYR A 748 31.26 -15.48 0.62
CA TYR A 748 30.78 -16.86 0.56
C TYR A 748 29.60 -17.00 -0.41
N LEU A 749 29.41 -18.21 -0.94
CA LEU A 749 28.32 -18.53 -1.88
C LEU A 749 27.32 -19.54 -1.32
N LEU A 750 26.03 -19.21 -1.40
CA LEU A 750 24.91 -20.12 -1.24
C LEU A 750 24.41 -20.50 -2.65
N LEU A 751 24.64 -21.75 -3.06
CA LEU A 751 24.37 -22.22 -4.42
C LEU A 751 23.10 -23.06 -4.48
N CYS A 752 22.07 -22.54 -5.16
CA CYS A 752 20.82 -23.26 -5.40
C CYS A 752 20.90 -24.17 -6.61
N LEU A 753 20.33 -25.38 -6.50
CA LEU A 753 20.52 -26.50 -7.42
C LEU A 753 19.34 -26.76 -8.39
N THR A 754 18.16 -26.15 -8.18
CA THR A 754 17.08 -26.06 -9.20
C THR A 754 15.97 -25.09 -8.74
N ASN A 755 14.95 -24.84 -9.57
CA ASN A 755 13.82 -23.95 -9.27
C ASN A 755 12.49 -24.69 -9.12
N ASN A 756 11.59 -24.17 -8.28
CA ASN A 756 10.18 -24.55 -8.28
C ASN A 756 9.40 -23.94 -9.46
N PHE A 757 9.81 -22.76 -9.95
CA PHE A 757 9.13 -22.03 -11.03
C PHE A 757 9.73 -22.30 -12.42
N ASP A 758 8.94 -22.04 -13.46
CA ASP A 758 9.32 -22.12 -14.89
C ASP A 758 10.52 -21.25 -15.28
N ASN A 759 10.83 -20.19 -14.53
CA ASN A 759 11.92 -19.28 -14.83
C ASN A 759 13.27 -20.01 -14.74
N PHE A 760 13.99 -20.05 -15.86
CA PHE A 760 15.20 -20.87 -16.05
C PHE A 760 14.94 -22.39 -15.85
N GLY A 761 13.73 -22.84 -16.20
CA GLY A 761 13.34 -24.24 -16.35
C GLY A 761 12.61 -24.85 -15.16
N GLY A 762 13.35 -25.08 -14.07
CA GLY A 762 12.82 -25.64 -12.82
C GLY A 762 12.15 -27.01 -12.94
N LYS A 763 11.38 -27.38 -11.90
CA LYS A 763 10.74 -28.70 -11.76
C LYS A 763 9.89 -29.10 -12.98
N ARG A 764 9.21 -28.13 -13.60
CA ARG A 764 8.41 -28.33 -14.82
C ARG A 764 9.28 -28.80 -15.99
N GLN A 765 10.46 -28.22 -16.19
CA GLN A 765 11.33 -28.64 -17.29
C GLN A 765 11.90 -30.04 -17.09
N TYR A 766 12.18 -30.43 -15.84
CA TYR A 766 12.55 -31.81 -15.49
C TYR A 766 11.44 -32.82 -15.78
N VAL A 767 10.18 -32.49 -15.46
CA VAL A 767 9.01 -33.33 -15.81
C VAL A 767 8.81 -33.40 -17.32
N ARG A 768 8.95 -32.27 -18.04
CA ARG A 768 8.88 -32.23 -19.52
C ARG A 768 9.93 -33.12 -20.18
N TRP A 769 11.19 -33.07 -19.75
CA TRP A 769 12.25 -33.94 -20.28
C TRP A 769 11.94 -35.43 -20.11
N ALA A 770 11.30 -35.83 -19.00
CA ALA A 770 10.84 -37.21 -18.83
C ALA A 770 9.64 -37.54 -19.75
N GLY A 771 8.73 -36.58 -19.96
CA GLY A 771 7.65 -36.67 -20.95
C GLY A 771 8.16 -36.87 -22.39
N ASP A 772 9.12 -36.05 -22.82
CA ASP A 772 9.77 -36.14 -24.13
C ASP A 772 10.53 -37.47 -24.32
N ALA A 773 11.07 -38.03 -23.23
CA ALA A 773 11.67 -39.37 -23.19
C ALA A 773 10.64 -40.52 -23.18
N GLY A 774 9.34 -40.23 -23.22
CA GLY A 774 8.25 -41.20 -23.33
C GLY A 774 7.66 -41.68 -21.99
N HIS A 775 7.98 -41.02 -20.87
CA HIS A 775 7.34 -41.31 -19.58
C HIS A 775 6.00 -40.56 -19.47
N ASN A 776 4.94 -41.25 -19.03
CA ASN A 776 3.62 -40.65 -18.86
C ASN A 776 3.52 -39.84 -17.55
N LEU A 777 4.14 -38.66 -17.54
CA LEU A 777 4.09 -37.65 -16.48
C LEU A 777 3.42 -36.38 -17.02
N THR A 778 2.66 -35.67 -16.20
CA THR A 778 1.84 -34.52 -16.65
C THR A 778 1.65 -33.42 -15.63
N ALA A 779 2.04 -33.61 -14.37
CA ALA A 779 1.95 -32.61 -13.31
C ALA A 779 3.35 -32.16 -12.89
N ASP A 780 3.56 -30.87 -12.62
CA ASP A 780 4.88 -30.36 -12.23
C ASP A 780 5.37 -30.95 -10.89
N ASP A 781 4.43 -31.32 -10.03
CA ASP A 781 4.69 -31.99 -8.75
C ASP A 781 5.05 -33.49 -8.90
N ASP A 782 4.93 -34.08 -10.11
CA ASP A 782 5.52 -35.40 -10.43
C ASP A 782 7.04 -35.40 -10.18
N PHE A 783 7.68 -34.22 -10.16
CA PHE A 783 9.08 -34.04 -9.81
C PHE A 783 9.47 -34.65 -8.45
N PHE A 784 8.60 -34.56 -7.44
CA PHE A 784 8.90 -35.01 -6.09
C PHE A 784 8.83 -36.54 -5.93
N THR A 785 8.00 -37.20 -6.74
CA THR A 785 7.72 -38.64 -6.63
C THR A 785 8.36 -39.49 -7.72
N SER A 786 8.45 -38.97 -8.95
CA SER A 786 8.91 -39.70 -10.13
C SER A 786 10.37 -40.11 -10.04
N THR A 787 10.64 -41.41 -10.06
CA THR A 787 12.00 -41.97 -9.92
C THR A 787 12.92 -41.58 -11.07
N ILE A 788 12.41 -41.39 -12.29
CA ILE A 788 13.20 -40.91 -13.43
C ILE A 788 13.58 -39.44 -13.26
N VAL A 789 12.64 -38.57 -12.86
CA VAL A 789 12.92 -37.14 -12.62
C VAL A 789 13.90 -36.96 -11.45
N LYS A 790 13.68 -37.68 -10.34
CA LYS A 790 14.63 -37.73 -9.22
C LYS A 790 16.02 -38.21 -9.64
N SER A 791 16.13 -39.12 -10.62
CA SER A 791 17.43 -39.52 -11.16
C SER A 791 18.12 -38.41 -11.97
N TYR A 792 17.36 -37.59 -12.71
CA TYR A 792 17.89 -36.44 -13.44
C TYR A 792 18.44 -35.39 -12.48
N PHE A 793 17.67 -35.03 -11.44
CA PHE A 793 18.12 -34.09 -10.40
C PHE A 793 19.38 -34.62 -9.68
N LYS A 794 19.41 -35.90 -9.29
CA LYS A 794 20.61 -36.51 -8.69
C LYS A 794 21.83 -36.48 -9.61
N ASN A 795 21.66 -36.68 -10.91
CA ASN A 795 22.74 -36.51 -11.89
C ASN A 795 23.21 -35.05 -12.00
N HIS A 796 22.30 -34.07 -11.91
CA HIS A 796 22.65 -32.65 -11.86
C HIS A 796 23.45 -32.29 -10.60
N VAL A 797 22.93 -32.62 -9.41
CA VAL A 797 23.62 -32.49 -8.11
C VAL A 797 25.03 -33.05 -8.20
N LYS A 798 25.19 -34.30 -8.68
CA LYS A 798 26.50 -34.93 -8.79
C LYS A 798 27.44 -34.16 -9.72
N THR A 799 26.93 -33.65 -10.84
CA THR A 799 27.74 -32.94 -11.85
C THR A 799 28.19 -31.57 -11.34
N VAL A 800 27.31 -30.81 -10.67
CA VAL A 800 27.66 -29.51 -10.06
C VAL A 800 28.65 -29.69 -8.92
N LEU A 801 28.35 -30.54 -7.93
CA LEU A 801 29.22 -30.74 -6.78
C LEU A 801 30.61 -31.27 -7.17
N THR A 802 30.71 -32.15 -8.18
CA THR A 802 32.00 -32.71 -8.63
C THR A 802 32.67 -31.96 -9.78
N ARG A 803 32.15 -30.78 -10.17
CA ARG A 803 32.84 -29.85 -11.08
C ARG A 803 34.20 -29.47 -10.49
N VAL A 804 35.26 -29.68 -11.26
CA VAL A 804 36.56 -29.06 -10.99
C VAL A 804 36.57 -27.68 -11.64
N ASN A 805 36.71 -26.64 -10.82
CA ASN A 805 36.71 -25.26 -11.25
C ASN A 805 37.91 -25.00 -12.19
N THR A 806 37.65 -24.52 -13.42
CA THR A 806 38.71 -24.34 -14.44
C THR A 806 39.71 -23.23 -14.11
N LEU A 807 39.43 -22.37 -13.14
CA LEU A 807 40.26 -21.25 -12.73
C LEU A 807 41.01 -21.51 -11.42
N THR A 808 40.37 -22.13 -10.42
CA THR A 808 41.00 -22.44 -9.12
C THR A 808 41.64 -23.83 -9.08
N GLY A 809 41.23 -24.75 -9.96
CA GLY A 809 41.64 -26.16 -9.94
C GLY A 809 41.04 -26.98 -8.79
N VAL A 810 40.14 -26.40 -7.98
CA VAL A 810 39.50 -27.05 -6.84
C VAL A 810 38.15 -27.63 -7.28
N ALA A 811 37.75 -28.79 -6.74
CA ALA A 811 36.40 -29.29 -6.92
C ALA A 811 35.40 -28.42 -6.12
N TYR A 812 34.22 -28.13 -6.66
CA TYR A 812 33.22 -27.29 -5.97
C TYR A 812 32.93 -27.81 -4.55
N LYS A 813 32.73 -29.13 -4.42
CA LYS A 813 32.58 -29.85 -3.14
C LYS A 813 33.76 -29.77 -2.14
N ASP A 814 34.83 -29.08 -2.49
CA ASP A 814 36.05 -28.93 -1.70
C ASP A 814 36.56 -27.48 -1.60
N ASP A 815 35.88 -26.51 -2.25
CA ASP A 815 36.26 -25.08 -2.25
C ASP A 815 35.46 -24.30 -1.18
N PRO A 816 36.09 -23.85 -0.07
CA PRO A 816 35.40 -23.21 1.07
C PRO A 816 34.82 -21.82 0.75
N THR A 817 34.96 -21.34 -0.49
CA THR A 817 34.20 -20.17 -0.97
C THR A 817 32.70 -20.49 -1.05
N ILE A 818 32.34 -21.76 -1.26
CA ILE A 818 30.95 -22.20 -1.13
C ILE A 818 30.67 -22.38 0.37
N PHE A 819 29.60 -21.76 0.85
CA PHE A 819 29.12 -21.93 2.22
C PHE A 819 28.18 -23.14 2.31
N ALA A 820 27.24 -23.25 1.37
CA ALA A 820 26.22 -24.27 1.39
C ALA A 820 25.55 -24.53 0.03
N TRP A 821 24.91 -25.70 -0.04
CA TRP A 821 24.03 -26.13 -1.13
C TRP A 821 22.56 -25.96 -0.73
N GLU A 822 21.76 -25.39 -1.63
CA GLU A 822 20.31 -25.28 -1.50
C GLU A 822 19.62 -26.20 -2.51
N LEU A 823 18.72 -27.07 -2.04
CA LEU A 823 18.15 -28.15 -2.85
C LEU A 823 17.26 -27.63 -4.00
N MET A 824 16.37 -26.69 -3.72
CA MET A 824 15.47 -26.06 -4.68
C MET A 824 15.07 -24.67 -4.19
N ASN A 825 14.97 -23.70 -5.10
CA ASN A 825 14.40 -22.40 -4.81
C ASN A 825 12.87 -22.50 -4.67
N GLU A 826 12.34 -22.11 -3.51
CA GLU A 826 10.90 -22.01 -3.19
C GLU A 826 10.05 -23.26 -3.53
N PRO A 827 10.42 -24.48 -3.07
CA PRO A 827 9.66 -25.70 -3.38
C PRO A 827 8.22 -25.61 -2.88
N ARG A 828 7.25 -25.81 -3.77
CA ARG A 828 5.82 -25.94 -3.43
C ARG A 828 5.22 -27.17 -4.07
N CYS A 829 4.22 -27.78 -3.44
CA CYS A 829 3.61 -29.04 -3.88
C CYS A 829 2.08 -29.01 -3.68
N TYR A 830 1.36 -28.40 -4.61
CA TYR A 830 -0.09 -28.26 -4.53
C TYR A 830 -0.83 -29.60 -4.69
N ALA A 831 -0.18 -30.62 -5.26
CA ALA A 831 -0.67 -32.00 -5.29
C ALA A 831 -0.76 -32.67 -3.90
N ASP A 832 0.00 -32.19 -2.91
CA ASP A 832 -0.04 -32.65 -1.53
C ASP A 832 0.09 -31.47 -0.55
N PRO A 833 -1.04 -30.84 -0.16
CA PRO A 833 -1.05 -29.75 0.82
C PRO A 833 -0.56 -30.13 2.22
N THR A 834 -0.31 -31.40 2.54
CA THR A 834 0.25 -31.79 3.85
C THR A 834 1.76 -31.56 3.94
N GLY A 835 2.45 -31.49 2.79
CA GLY A 835 3.89 -31.37 2.69
C GLY A 835 4.66 -32.70 2.74
N ALA A 836 3.98 -33.84 2.86
CA ALA A 836 4.63 -35.16 2.93
C ALA A 836 5.40 -35.53 1.65
N MET A 837 4.95 -35.10 0.46
CA MET A 837 5.70 -35.27 -0.80
C MET A 837 7.03 -34.51 -0.80
N VAL A 838 7.07 -33.27 -0.30
CA VAL A 838 8.32 -32.49 -0.19
C VAL A 838 9.20 -33.04 0.93
N GLN A 839 8.61 -33.42 2.07
CA GLN A 839 9.31 -34.10 3.18
C GLN A 839 10.08 -35.33 2.66
N ALA A 840 9.38 -36.27 2.03
CA ALA A 840 9.98 -37.51 1.53
C ALA A 840 11.01 -37.26 0.41
N TRP A 841 10.87 -36.18 -0.36
CA TRP A 841 11.88 -35.78 -1.35
C TRP A 841 13.13 -35.22 -0.67
N VAL A 842 13.01 -34.34 0.34
CA VAL A 842 14.15 -33.80 1.10
C VAL A 842 14.88 -34.90 1.89
N GLU A 843 14.14 -35.84 2.48
CA GLU A 843 14.68 -37.05 3.12
C GLU A 843 15.44 -37.96 2.13
N GLU A 844 15.13 -37.91 0.84
CA GLU A 844 15.88 -38.64 -0.21
C GLU A 844 17.06 -37.82 -0.78
N MET A 845 16.93 -36.50 -0.87
CA MET A 845 17.89 -35.62 -1.56
C MET A 845 18.97 -35.04 -0.65
N ALA A 846 18.65 -34.57 0.56
CA ALA A 846 19.68 -34.03 1.46
C ALA A 846 20.75 -35.09 1.81
N PRO A 847 20.40 -36.36 2.13
CA PRO A 847 21.40 -37.42 2.29
C PRO A 847 22.15 -37.77 0.99
N TYR A 848 21.53 -37.59 -0.17
CA TYR A 848 22.21 -37.81 -1.45
C TYR A 848 23.27 -36.72 -1.71
N VAL A 849 22.94 -35.44 -1.51
CA VAL A 849 23.90 -34.32 -1.55
C VAL A 849 25.06 -34.61 -0.59
N LYS A 850 24.77 -34.93 0.68
CA LYS A 850 25.76 -35.31 1.69
C LYS A 850 26.61 -36.55 1.32
N SER A 851 26.13 -37.41 0.42
CA SER A 851 26.90 -38.58 -0.07
C SER A 851 27.89 -38.25 -1.19
N VAL A 852 27.67 -37.14 -1.91
CA VAL A 852 28.60 -36.60 -2.92
C VAL A 852 29.57 -35.61 -2.25
N ASP A 853 29.06 -34.78 -1.36
CA ASP A 853 29.78 -33.74 -0.61
C ASP A 853 29.43 -33.81 0.88
N GLY A 854 30.34 -34.36 1.68
CA GLY A 854 30.22 -34.42 3.13
C GLY A 854 30.86 -33.24 3.88
N ARG A 855 31.28 -32.16 3.20
CA ARG A 855 31.94 -30.99 3.80
C ARG A 855 31.00 -29.81 3.93
N HIS A 856 30.35 -29.40 2.84
CA HIS A 856 29.47 -28.23 2.84
C HIS A 856 28.14 -28.46 3.55
N LEU A 857 27.51 -27.37 3.98
CA LEU A 857 26.18 -27.38 4.59
C LEU A 857 25.08 -27.55 3.52
N VAL A 858 23.93 -28.04 3.93
CA VAL A 858 22.77 -28.30 3.06
C VAL A 858 21.49 -27.72 3.68
N THR A 859 20.68 -27.05 2.86
CA THR A 859 19.34 -26.58 3.24
C THR A 859 18.30 -26.88 2.14
N PRO A 860 17.00 -27.04 2.45
CA PRO A 860 15.99 -27.33 1.44
C PRO A 860 15.67 -26.15 0.50
N GLY A 861 15.87 -24.90 0.97
CA GLY A 861 15.46 -23.68 0.25
C GLY A 861 13.99 -23.31 0.42
N LEU A 862 13.41 -23.60 1.60
CA LEU A 862 12.01 -23.27 1.89
C LEU A 862 11.81 -21.77 2.06
N GLU A 863 10.66 -21.28 1.56
CA GLU A 863 10.11 -19.97 1.89
C GLU A 863 9.74 -19.84 3.37
N GLY A 864 9.40 -20.96 4.03
CA GLY A 864 9.05 -21.01 5.46
C GLY A 864 7.66 -21.54 5.77
N PHE A 865 6.79 -21.84 4.80
CA PHE A 865 5.40 -22.18 5.14
C PHE A 865 5.27 -23.43 6.03
N TYR A 866 4.52 -23.27 7.10
CA TYR A 866 4.18 -24.30 8.08
C TYR A 866 3.23 -25.34 7.48
N GLY A 867 3.46 -26.61 7.83
CA GLY A 867 2.58 -27.71 7.45
C GLY A 867 1.48 -27.97 8.48
N ALA A 868 0.78 -29.09 8.34
CA ALA A 868 -0.15 -29.56 9.37
C ALA A 868 0.62 -30.36 10.44
N GLY A 869 0.62 -29.90 11.69
CA GLY A 869 1.37 -30.58 12.77
C GLY A 869 0.99 -30.11 14.17
N GLU A 870 1.53 -30.77 15.21
CA GLU A 870 1.26 -30.44 16.62
C GLU A 870 1.79 -29.06 17.04
N HIS A 871 2.75 -28.52 16.29
CA HIS A 871 3.44 -27.25 16.57
C HIS A 871 3.45 -26.34 15.34
N GLU A 872 2.58 -26.60 14.37
CA GLU A 872 2.53 -25.94 13.07
C GLU A 872 1.09 -25.60 12.71
N SER A 873 0.89 -24.43 12.12
CA SER A 873 -0.42 -23.82 11.96
C SER A 873 -0.43 -23.01 10.67
N LYS A 874 -1.36 -23.33 9.77
CA LYS A 874 -1.57 -22.58 8.52
C LYS A 874 -1.97 -21.14 8.79
N GLU A 875 -2.52 -20.84 9.96
CA GLU A 875 -2.87 -19.50 10.43
C GLU A 875 -1.63 -18.60 10.65
N LEU A 876 -0.42 -19.17 10.65
CA LEU A 876 0.85 -18.42 10.57
C LEU A 876 1.31 -18.18 9.11
N ASN A 877 0.77 -18.91 8.13
CA ASN A 877 1.06 -18.71 6.71
C ASN A 877 0.22 -17.57 6.12
N PRO A 878 0.64 -16.96 4.99
CA PRO A 878 -0.21 -16.05 4.24
C PRO A 878 -1.57 -16.70 3.91
N TRP A 879 -2.63 -15.91 4.01
CA TRP A 879 -4.04 -16.31 3.78
C TRP A 879 -4.58 -17.50 4.60
N GLY A 880 -3.84 -18.03 5.58
CA GLY A 880 -4.32 -19.16 6.37
C GLY A 880 -4.33 -20.51 5.63
N ILE A 881 -3.48 -20.69 4.60
CA ILE A 881 -3.45 -21.87 3.72
C ILE A 881 -2.14 -22.67 3.79
N TYR A 882 -2.15 -23.88 3.23
CA TYR A 882 -0.95 -24.71 3.04
C TYR A 882 -0.42 -24.59 1.61
N TYR A 883 0.92 -24.66 1.46
CA TYR A 883 1.63 -24.53 0.18
C TYR A 883 2.31 -25.84 -0.28
N GLY A 884 2.05 -26.95 0.42
CA GLY A 884 2.68 -28.25 0.16
C GLY A 884 4.10 -28.38 0.73
N THR A 885 4.40 -27.64 1.79
CA THR A 885 5.65 -27.72 2.56
C THR A 885 5.34 -27.85 4.05
N ASN A 886 6.35 -28.23 4.82
CA ASN A 886 6.27 -28.34 6.27
C ASN A 886 7.57 -27.82 6.90
N TYR A 887 7.57 -26.58 7.41
CA TYR A 887 8.79 -25.95 7.93
C TYR A 887 9.52 -26.78 8.99
N VAL A 888 8.81 -27.33 9.99
CA VAL A 888 9.46 -27.95 11.15
C VAL A 888 9.92 -29.38 10.83
N ALA A 889 9.13 -30.20 10.16
CA ALA A 889 9.53 -31.56 9.79
C ALA A 889 10.61 -31.56 8.70
N THR A 890 10.53 -30.67 7.72
CA THR A 890 11.46 -30.70 6.58
C THR A 890 12.86 -30.25 7.00
N HIS A 891 12.98 -29.20 7.81
CA HIS A 891 14.27 -28.81 8.39
C HIS A 891 14.77 -29.77 9.49
N ARG A 892 13.91 -30.56 10.12
CA ARG A 892 14.32 -31.62 11.07
C ARG A 892 14.98 -32.83 10.39
N THR A 893 14.92 -32.93 9.05
CA THR A 893 15.65 -33.94 8.27
C THR A 893 17.13 -33.95 8.66
N ALA A 894 17.65 -35.09 9.13
CA ALA A 894 18.96 -35.13 9.79
C ALA A 894 20.17 -34.69 8.92
N ALA A 895 20.01 -34.66 7.59
CA ALA A 895 21.02 -34.20 6.62
C ALA A 895 20.88 -32.72 6.20
N VAL A 896 19.92 -31.99 6.78
CA VAL A 896 19.80 -30.53 6.73
C VAL A 896 20.56 -29.93 7.91
N ASP A 897 21.24 -28.81 7.68
CA ASP A 897 22.12 -28.19 8.68
C ASP A 897 21.62 -26.87 9.24
N PHE A 898 20.86 -26.11 8.45
CA PHE A 898 20.27 -24.83 8.84
C PHE A 898 18.94 -24.60 8.11
N ALA A 899 18.09 -23.76 8.69
CA ALA A 899 16.79 -23.42 8.18
C ALA A 899 16.77 -22.13 7.36
N THR A 900 15.84 -22.03 6.41
CA THR A 900 15.60 -20.84 5.59
C THR A 900 14.17 -20.32 5.75
N ILE A 901 14.01 -19.00 5.66
CA ILE A 901 12.74 -18.34 5.36
C ILE A 901 12.94 -17.25 4.31
N HIS A 902 11.90 -17.00 3.52
CA HIS A 902 11.79 -15.87 2.60
C HIS A 902 10.81 -14.84 3.17
N LEU A 903 10.78 -13.62 2.62
CA LEU A 903 9.94 -12.51 3.07
C LEU A 903 9.49 -11.60 1.92
N TYR A 904 8.29 -11.88 1.38
CA TYR A 904 7.65 -11.06 0.35
C TYR A 904 6.23 -10.62 0.74
N PRO A 905 6.05 -9.79 1.78
CA PRO A 905 4.71 -9.40 2.24
C PRO A 905 3.88 -8.67 1.16
N ASP A 906 4.52 -8.00 0.18
CA ASP A 906 3.82 -7.38 -0.96
C ASP A 906 3.15 -8.37 -1.91
N VAL A 907 3.79 -9.53 -2.15
CA VAL A 907 3.27 -10.60 -3.01
C VAL A 907 2.35 -11.50 -2.21
N TRP A 908 2.78 -11.88 -1.02
CA TRP A 908 2.10 -12.82 -0.16
C TRP A 908 0.81 -12.25 0.44
N LEU A 909 0.76 -10.95 0.74
CA LEU A 909 -0.40 -10.26 1.29
C LEU A 909 -0.81 -9.07 0.40
N TRP A 910 -0.89 -9.32 -0.91
CA TRP A 910 -1.36 -8.34 -1.88
C TRP A 910 -2.73 -7.76 -1.48
N GLY A 911 -2.84 -6.43 -1.48
CA GLY A 911 -4.03 -5.70 -1.02
C GLY A 911 -4.09 -5.41 0.50
N SER A 912 -3.06 -5.78 1.28
CA SER A 912 -2.96 -5.43 2.71
C SER A 912 -2.16 -4.15 2.99
N THR A 913 -2.37 -3.56 4.16
CA THR A 913 -1.66 -2.37 4.68
C THR A 913 -0.28 -2.70 5.24
N ALA A 914 0.57 -1.70 5.51
CA ALA A 914 1.81 -1.91 6.27
C ALA A 914 1.58 -2.49 7.65
N ASP A 915 0.50 -2.12 8.33
CA ASP A 915 0.16 -2.67 9.63
C ASP A 915 0.05 -4.18 9.57
N GLU A 916 -0.63 -4.68 8.54
CA GLU A 916 -0.82 -6.10 8.28
C GLU A 916 0.48 -6.75 7.76
N GLN A 917 1.17 -6.15 6.79
CA GLN A 917 2.46 -6.63 6.26
C GLN A 917 3.56 -6.71 7.32
N ALA A 918 3.75 -5.65 8.11
CA ALA A 918 4.79 -5.55 9.12
C ALA A 918 4.43 -6.33 10.39
N THR A 919 3.15 -6.44 10.74
CA THR A 919 2.72 -7.33 11.85
C THR A 919 2.79 -8.79 11.43
N PHE A 920 2.46 -9.14 10.18
CA PHE A 920 2.76 -10.45 9.61
C PHE A 920 4.27 -10.72 9.65
N PHE A 921 5.12 -9.83 9.12
CA PHE A 921 6.58 -9.97 9.20
C PHE A 921 7.09 -10.19 10.63
N ARG A 922 6.62 -9.40 11.60
CA ARG A 922 7.01 -9.52 13.01
C ARG A 922 6.54 -10.85 13.61
N ASN A 923 5.33 -11.29 13.31
CA ASN A 923 4.79 -12.58 13.78
C ASN A 923 5.48 -13.77 13.12
N TRP A 924 5.71 -13.71 11.82
CA TRP A 924 6.39 -14.71 10.99
C TRP A 924 7.85 -14.89 11.40
N THR A 925 8.63 -13.81 11.42
CA THR A 925 10.04 -13.87 11.80
C THR A 925 10.19 -14.35 13.24
N ARG A 926 9.30 -13.92 14.14
CA ARG A 926 9.26 -14.42 15.51
C ARG A 926 8.86 -15.89 15.59
N SER A 927 7.83 -16.34 14.89
CA SER A 927 7.39 -17.75 14.96
C SER A 927 8.48 -18.67 14.44
N HIS A 928 9.23 -18.25 13.41
CA HIS A 928 10.36 -19.00 12.87
C HIS A 928 11.56 -18.99 13.83
N ILE A 929 11.88 -17.88 14.50
CA ILE A 929 12.87 -17.83 15.57
C ILE A 929 12.48 -18.77 16.73
N ASP A 930 11.26 -18.62 17.25
CA ASP A 930 10.75 -19.39 18.41
C ASP A 930 10.66 -20.89 18.06
N ALA A 931 10.18 -21.25 16.87
CA ALA A 931 10.11 -22.65 16.40
C ALA A 931 11.51 -23.25 16.15
N THR A 932 12.43 -22.52 15.52
CA THR A 932 13.79 -23.04 15.27
C THR A 932 14.54 -23.27 16.59
N ALA A 933 14.42 -22.34 17.54
CA ALA A 933 15.00 -22.47 18.87
C ALA A 933 14.38 -23.59 19.73
N ALA A 934 13.09 -23.90 19.53
CA ALA A 934 12.39 -24.94 20.29
C ALA A 934 12.49 -26.35 19.68
N TYR A 935 12.53 -26.45 18.34
CA TYR A 935 12.22 -27.70 17.64
C TYR A 935 13.29 -28.18 16.65
N LEU A 936 14.25 -27.33 16.27
CA LEU A 936 15.29 -27.64 15.28
C LEU A 936 16.70 -27.56 15.86
N GLY A 937 16.97 -26.58 16.73
CA GLY A 937 18.27 -26.44 17.42
C GLY A 937 19.44 -26.08 16.50
N MET A 938 19.15 -25.41 15.38
CA MET A 938 20.06 -25.07 14.29
C MET A 938 20.01 -23.57 13.94
N PRO A 939 20.90 -23.05 13.08
CA PRO A 939 20.82 -21.68 12.57
C PRO A 939 19.62 -21.48 11.65
N LEU A 940 19.23 -20.22 11.49
CA LEU A 940 18.20 -19.73 10.58
C LEU A 940 18.77 -18.53 9.80
N LEU A 941 18.52 -18.52 8.49
CA LEU A 941 18.78 -17.39 7.60
C LEU A 941 17.48 -16.92 6.95
N VAL A 942 17.36 -15.60 6.76
CA VAL A 942 16.38 -15.04 5.81
C VAL A 942 17.04 -15.02 4.43
N THR A 943 16.84 -16.04 3.60
CA THR A 943 17.57 -16.19 2.32
C THR A 943 17.05 -15.30 1.20
N GLU A 944 15.82 -14.81 1.30
CA GLU A 944 15.29 -13.73 0.46
C GLU A 944 14.43 -12.77 1.30
N TYR A 945 14.62 -11.46 1.10
CA TYR A 945 13.69 -10.44 1.59
C TYR A 945 13.73 -9.21 0.70
N GLY A 946 12.56 -8.66 0.35
CA GLY A 946 12.46 -7.49 -0.50
C GLY A 946 11.16 -6.70 -0.30
N LYS A 947 11.20 -5.40 -0.63
CA LYS A 947 10.05 -4.50 -0.69
C LYS A 947 9.87 -4.00 -2.13
N PHE A 948 8.67 -4.11 -2.69
CA PHE A 948 8.44 -3.83 -4.11
C PHE A 948 8.36 -2.32 -4.40
N LEU A 949 9.13 -1.86 -5.38
CA LEU A 949 9.16 -0.49 -5.87
C LEU A 949 8.53 -0.37 -7.27
N TRP A 950 7.33 0.21 -7.33
CA TRP A 950 6.77 0.75 -8.58
C TRP A 950 7.72 1.81 -9.16
N LYS A 951 8.17 1.62 -10.42
CA LYS A 951 9.27 2.38 -11.05
C LYS A 951 9.07 3.90 -11.20
N GLU A 952 7.88 4.43 -10.91
CA GLU A 952 7.53 5.84 -11.20
C GLU A 952 7.20 6.69 -9.96
N VAL A 953 7.20 6.13 -8.73
CA VAL A 953 6.76 6.85 -7.52
C VAL A 953 7.90 7.02 -6.50
N GLY A 954 8.45 8.24 -6.41
CA GLY A 954 9.58 8.57 -5.52
C GLY A 954 9.33 8.34 -4.03
N ALA A 955 8.08 8.38 -3.56
CA ALA A 955 7.71 8.12 -2.17
C ALA A 955 8.07 6.69 -1.69
N ASN A 956 8.29 5.76 -2.61
CA ASN A 956 8.32 4.33 -2.31
C ASN A 956 9.66 3.85 -1.70
N LYS A 957 10.79 4.56 -1.94
CA LYS A 957 12.10 4.23 -1.33
C LYS A 957 12.06 4.23 0.21
N ALA A 958 11.26 5.09 0.83
CA ALA A 958 11.12 5.15 2.29
C ALA A 958 10.51 3.87 2.88
N GLN A 959 9.52 3.27 2.20
CA GLN A 959 8.92 2.00 2.63
C GLN A 959 9.92 0.85 2.55
N ARG A 960 10.78 0.82 1.51
CA ARG A 960 11.88 -0.15 1.43
C ARG A 960 12.84 0.02 2.59
N ASN A 961 13.27 1.24 2.88
CA ASN A 961 14.24 1.49 3.94
C ASN A 961 13.69 1.09 5.32
N TYR A 962 12.42 1.39 5.63
CA TYR A 962 11.75 0.89 6.83
C TYR A 962 11.64 -0.64 6.89
N PHE A 963 11.37 -1.30 5.77
CA PHE A 963 11.32 -2.77 5.71
C PHE A 963 12.71 -3.41 5.86
N LEU A 964 13.76 -2.81 5.29
CA LEU A 964 15.15 -3.21 5.52
C LEU A 964 15.49 -3.07 7.01
N ASP A 965 15.28 -1.90 7.60
CA ASP A 965 15.52 -1.67 9.03
C ASP A 965 14.80 -2.72 9.90
N LEU A 966 13.52 -3.04 9.61
CA LEU A 966 12.75 -4.08 10.31
C LEU A 966 13.37 -5.49 10.23
N VAL A 967 13.83 -5.92 9.04
CA VAL A 967 14.45 -7.25 8.85
C VAL A 967 15.82 -7.31 9.52
N LEU A 968 16.63 -6.28 9.32
CA LEU A 968 18.00 -6.21 9.81
C LEU A 968 18.05 -6.07 11.35
N ASP A 969 17.16 -5.28 11.96
CA ASP A 969 16.99 -5.24 13.41
C ASP A 969 16.61 -6.61 13.97
N ALA A 970 15.71 -7.35 13.32
CA ALA A 970 15.33 -8.69 13.78
C ALA A 970 16.51 -9.68 13.72
N ILE A 971 17.32 -9.61 12.67
CA ILE A 971 18.57 -10.39 12.54
C ILE A 971 19.56 -10.02 13.64
N TYR A 972 19.93 -8.75 13.77
CA TYR A 972 20.93 -8.31 14.76
C TYR A 972 20.46 -8.56 16.21
N ALA A 973 19.17 -8.32 16.49
CA ALA A 973 18.59 -8.58 17.80
C ALA A 973 18.61 -10.08 18.16
N SER A 974 18.43 -10.98 17.19
CA SER A 974 18.61 -12.42 17.42
C SER A 974 20.08 -12.77 17.63
N ALA A 975 20.96 -12.42 16.69
CA ALA A 975 22.39 -12.73 16.68
C ALA A 975 23.10 -12.26 17.96
N SER A 976 22.92 -10.99 18.34
CA SER A 976 23.54 -10.38 19.54
C SER A 976 23.12 -11.05 20.86
N ARG A 977 22.04 -11.83 20.86
CA ARG A 977 21.53 -12.59 22.02
C ARG A 977 21.77 -14.10 21.92
N GLY A 978 22.47 -14.59 20.90
CA GLY A 978 22.67 -16.03 20.65
C GLY A 978 21.40 -16.77 20.19
N GLY A 979 20.47 -16.05 19.54
CA GLY A 979 19.29 -16.63 18.90
C GLY A 979 19.63 -17.34 17.58
N PRO A 980 18.69 -18.12 17.01
CA PRO A 980 18.93 -18.91 15.79
C PRO A 980 18.95 -18.08 14.51
N LEU A 981 18.24 -16.94 14.42
CA LEU A 981 18.37 -16.06 13.27
C LEU A 981 19.73 -15.36 13.34
N VAL A 982 20.62 -15.64 12.39
CA VAL A 982 22.04 -15.25 12.41
C VAL A 982 22.53 -14.60 11.11
N GLY A 983 21.60 -14.24 10.22
CA GLY A 983 21.91 -13.53 8.98
C GLY A 983 20.76 -13.51 7.98
N GLY A 984 21.01 -12.89 6.83
CA GLY A 984 20.09 -12.93 5.70
C GLY A 984 20.67 -12.32 4.42
N ALA A 985 20.00 -12.57 3.30
CA ALA A 985 20.33 -12.02 1.99
C ALA A 985 19.13 -11.29 1.37
N PHE A 986 19.29 -10.00 1.04
CA PHE A 986 18.20 -9.23 0.41
C PHE A 986 17.98 -9.67 -1.04
N TRP A 987 16.77 -9.53 -1.53
CA TRP A 987 16.43 -9.64 -2.95
C TRP A 987 16.22 -8.22 -3.51
N GLN A 988 16.98 -7.76 -4.50
CA GLN A 988 18.20 -8.36 -5.10
C GLN A 988 19.25 -7.28 -5.42
N LEU A 989 20.54 -7.65 -5.51
CA LEU A 989 21.60 -6.73 -5.94
C LEU A 989 21.66 -6.69 -7.47
N LEU A 990 21.43 -5.51 -8.04
CA LEU A 990 21.79 -5.18 -9.42
C LEU A 990 22.91 -4.14 -9.41
N LEU A 991 23.51 -3.94 -10.58
CA LEU A 991 24.35 -2.77 -10.86
C LEU A 991 23.55 -1.71 -11.61
N ASP A 992 24.08 -0.49 -11.61
CA ASP A 992 23.59 0.64 -12.40
C ASP A 992 23.57 0.28 -13.91
N GLY A 993 22.44 0.54 -14.56
CA GLY A 993 22.20 0.23 -15.97
C GLY A 993 23.01 1.09 -16.94
N ASP A 994 23.34 2.33 -16.56
CA ASP A 994 24.23 3.22 -17.34
C ASP A 994 25.70 2.73 -17.27
N ILE A 995 26.04 1.92 -16.25
CA ILE A 995 27.37 1.29 -16.10
C ILE A 995 27.42 -0.09 -16.76
N VAL A 996 26.34 -0.89 -16.66
CA VAL A 996 26.28 -2.26 -17.22
C VAL A 996 25.06 -2.40 -18.13
N ALA A 997 25.30 -2.20 -19.43
CA ALA A 997 24.27 -2.28 -20.46
C ALA A 997 23.47 -3.59 -20.39
N GLY A 998 22.15 -3.48 -20.31
CA GLY A 998 21.21 -4.59 -20.20
C GLY A 998 20.80 -4.95 -18.76
N MET A 999 21.48 -4.44 -17.73
CA MET A 999 21.10 -4.72 -16.33
C MET A 999 19.69 -4.22 -15.98
N ASP A 1000 19.22 -3.13 -16.60
CA ASP A 1000 17.86 -2.62 -16.44
C ASP A 1000 16.76 -3.60 -16.86
N SER A 1001 17.08 -4.58 -17.71
CA SER A 1001 16.13 -5.64 -18.11
C SER A 1001 15.90 -6.70 -17.02
N LEU A 1002 16.76 -6.73 -15.99
CA LEU A 1002 16.66 -7.62 -14.83
C LEU A 1002 15.97 -6.97 -13.62
N ARG A 1003 15.64 -5.67 -13.72
CA ARG A 1003 14.88 -4.91 -12.71
C ARG A 1003 13.45 -5.42 -12.60
N ASP A 1004 13.19 -6.18 -11.55
CA ASP A 1004 11.89 -6.76 -11.20
C ASP A 1004 11.10 -5.91 -10.18
N GLY A 1005 11.60 -4.72 -9.81
CA GLY A 1005 11.00 -3.84 -8.81
C GLY A 1005 11.55 -4.05 -7.40
N TYR A 1006 12.39 -5.07 -7.18
CA TYR A 1006 13.05 -5.31 -5.90
C TYR A 1006 14.52 -4.85 -5.88
N GLU A 1007 15.05 -4.36 -6.99
CA GLU A 1007 16.49 -4.10 -7.11
C GLU A 1007 17.01 -3.05 -6.11
N ILE A 1008 18.03 -3.42 -5.34
CA ILE A 1008 18.89 -2.48 -4.62
C ILE A 1008 20.15 -2.31 -5.46
N ILE A 1009 20.33 -1.11 -6.00
CA ILE A 1009 21.55 -0.68 -6.66
C ILE A 1009 22.25 0.26 -5.70
N LEU A 1010 23.39 -0.18 -5.13
CA LEU A 1010 24.05 0.49 -4.01
C LEU A 1010 24.52 1.92 -4.36
N ALA A 1011 24.74 2.21 -5.64
CA ALA A 1011 25.04 3.55 -6.15
C ALA A 1011 23.81 4.47 -6.29
N GLU A 1012 22.60 3.92 -6.49
CA GLU A 1012 21.35 4.69 -6.70
C GLU A 1012 20.56 4.96 -5.41
N ASP A 1013 20.84 4.24 -4.33
CA ASP A 1013 20.16 4.41 -3.04
C ASP A 1013 21.16 4.41 -1.88
N SER A 1014 21.74 5.58 -1.64
CA SER A 1014 22.70 5.81 -0.56
C SER A 1014 22.13 5.55 0.84
N ARG A 1015 20.80 5.65 1.06
CA ARG A 1015 20.22 5.32 2.38
C ARG A 1015 20.07 3.81 2.55
N ALA A 1016 19.61 3.07 1.54
CA ALA A 1016 19.60 1.61 1.58
C ALA A 1016 21.03 1.06 1.75
N ALA A 1017 22.00 1.62 1.01
CA ALA A 1017 23.42 1.24 1.12
C ALA A 1017 24.05 1.60 2.48
N SER A 1018 23.59 2.68 3.13
CA SER A 1018 23.96 3.05 4.51
C SER A 1018 23.39 2.03 5.50
N ILE A 1019 22.09 1.74 5.44
CA ILE A 1019 21.41 0.75 6.30
C ILE A 1019 22.10 -0.62 6.22
N ILE A 1020 22.40 -1.08 5.00
CA ILE A 1020 23.07 -2.36 4.75
C ILE A 1020 24.52 -2.34 5.28
N GLY A 1021 25.25 -1.24 5.11
CA GLY A 1021 26.61 -1.08 5.63
C GLY A 1021 26.65 -1.05 7.16
N GLU A 1022 25.81 -0.21 7.79
CA GLU A 1022 25.65 -0.08 9.24
C GLU A 1022 25.33 -1.45 9.89
N HIS A 1023 24.42 -2.22 9.30
CA HIS A 1023 24.11 -3.57 9.79
C HIS A 1023 25.25 -4.58 9.56
N SER A 1024 25.96 -4.48 8.43
CA SER A 1024 27.10 -5.35 8.14
C SER A 1024 28.25 -5.11 9.13
N GLU A 1025 28.50 -3.86 9.53
CA GLU A 1025 29.43 -3.52 10.62
C GLU A 1025 28.94 -4.06 11.98
N GLN A 1026 27.65 -3.98 12.28
CA GLN A 1026 27.06 -4.55 13.51
C GLN A 1026 27.25 -6.07 13.59
N LEU A 1027 26.99 -6.81 12.51
CA LEU A 1027 27.24 -8.26 12.47
C LEU A 1027 28.75 -8.58 12.48
N ALA A 1028 29.59 -7.78 11.81
CA ALA A 1028 31.04 -7.93 11.85
C ALA A 1028 31.60 -7.76 13.28
N ALA A 1029 31.00 -6.91 14.12
CA ALA A 1029 31.35 -6.79 15.54
C ALA A 1029 30.92 -7.99 16.41
N LEU A 1030 30.04 -8.87 15.91
CA LEU A 1030 29.67 -10.13 16.55
C LEU A 1030 30.54 -11.32 16.08
N ASN A 1031 31.16 -11.23 14.90
CA ASN A 1031 32.05 -12.25 14.36
C ASN A 1031 33.28 -12.50 15.24
N GLY A 1032 33.83 -13.71 15.17
CA GLY A 1032 35.08 -14.06 15.86
C GLY A 1032 34.96 -14.22 17.37
N GLN A 1033 33.74 -14.16 17.93
CA GLN A 1033 33.50 -14.50 19.33
C GLN A 1033 33.48 -16.03 19.50
N ASP A 1034 33.86 -16.48 20.69
CA ASP A 1034 33.67 -17.87 21.12
C ASP A 1034 32.15 -18.13 21.24
N ALA A 1035 31.62 -19.11 20.50
CA ALA A 1035 30.20 -19.46 20.49
C ALA A 1035 29.68 -19.74 21.91
N ASP A 1036 30.53 -20.33 22.75
CA ASP A 1036 30.23 -20.68 24.14
C ASP A 1036 30.05 -19.40 25.00
N VAL A 1037 30.70 -18.27 24.66
CA VAL A 1037 30.48 -16.96 25.32
C VAL A 1037 29.10 -16.37 24.98
N LEU A 1038 28.64 -16.48 23.74
CA LEU A 1038 27.30 -16.04 23.34
C LEU A 1038 26.21 -16.92 23.97
N CYS A 1039 26.37 -18.24 23.95
CA CYS A 1039 25.48 -19.18 24.63
C CYS A 1039 25.42 -18.96 26.17
N ARG A 1040 26.53 -18.56 26.79
CA ARG A 1040 26.57 -18.17 28.22
C ARG A 1040 25.85 -16.83 28.50
N ARG A 1041 25.81 -15.88 27.56
CA ARG A 1041 24.97 -14.66 27.66
C ARG A 1041 23.47 -14.97 27.53
N ALA A 1042 23.09 -15.85 26.62
CA ALA A 1042 21.69 -16.28 26.44
C ALA A 1042 21.14 -17.00 27.68
N SER A 1043 21.95 -17.90 28.27
CA SER A 1043 21.55 -18.70 29.44
C SER A 1043 21.55 -17.93 30.76
N SER A 1044 22.34 -16.84 30.90
CA SER A 1044 22.23 -15.95 32.07
C SER A 1044 20.88 -15.20 32.11
N HIS A 1045 20.39 -14.75 30.96
CA HIS A 1045 19.06 -14.14 30.82
C HIS A 1045 17.92 -15.17 30.99
N ARG A 1046 18.18 -16.45 30.69
CA ARG A 1046 17.22 -17.53 31.00
C ARG A 1046 17.16 -17.80 32.51
N ARG A 1047 18.27 -17.68 33.24
CA ARG A 1047 18.29 -17.75 34.72
C ARG A 1047 17.54 -16.62 35.41
N THR A 1048 17.53 -15.39 34.89
CA THR A 1048 16.73 -14.30 35.50
C THR A 1048 15.23 -14.43 35.29
N ARG A 1049 14.75 -15.30 34.38
CA ARG A 1049 13.32 -15.67 34.27
C ARG A 1049 12.93 -16.94 35.04
N LEU A 1050 13.88 -17.82 35.37
CA LEU A 1050 13.64 -19.05 36.14
C LEU A 1050 14.08 -18.96 37.62
N GLY A 1051 14.82 -17.92 38.00
CA GLY A 1051 15.38 -17.74 39.36
C GLY A 1051 14.42 -17.16 40.41
N ASN A 1052 13.25 -16.66 40.01
CA ASN A 1052 12.25 -16.10 40.93
C ASN A 1052 11.17 -17.13 41.34
N SER A 1053 11.54 -18.40 41.46
CA SER A 1053 10.84 -19.36 42.30
C SER A 1053 11.81 -20.06 43.24
N LEU A 1054 11.42 -20.18 44.52
CA LEU A 1054 12.08 -20.95 45.57
C LEU A 1054 13.49 -20.49 46.02
N SER A 1055 13.55 -19.31 46.63
CA SER A 1055 14.30 -19.17 47.88
C SER A 1055 13.44 -18.43 48.91
N CYS A 1056 13.16 -19.07 50.05
CA CYS A 1056 12.37 -18.45 51.11
C CYS A 1056 13.29 -17.71 52.09
N ASP A 1057 13.14 -16.39 52.17
CA ASP A 1057 13.15 -15.73 53.48
C ASP A 1057 12.21 -14.51 53.48
N GLY A 1058 11.80 -14.06 54.67
CA GLY A 1058 10.58 -13.24 54.82
C GLY A 1058 10.71 -11.78 54.34
N GLY A 1059 9.86 -11.34 53.40
CA GLY A 1059 9.89 -9.94 52.95
C GLY A 1059 8.76 -9.36 52.09
N ASP A 1060 7.83 -10.14 51.49
CA ASP A 1060 6.85 -9.53 50.56
C ASP A 1060 5.47 -10.24 50.51
N THR A 1061 4.63 -10.00 51.52
CA THR A 1061 3.25 -10.53 51.58
C THR A 1061 2.20 -9.61 50.96
N LEU A 1062 2.51 -8.34 50.69
CA LEU A 1062 1.51 -7.35 50.24
C LEU A 1062 1.26 -7.40 48.73
N GLU A 1063 2.32 -7.50 47.91
CA GLU A 1063 2.15 -7.53 46.45
C GLU A 1063 1.52 -8.85 45.96
N LEU A 1064 1.84 -9.98 46.60
CA LEU A 1064 1.22 -11.26 46.30
C LEU A 1064 -0.29 -11.25 46.58
N LEU A 1065 -0.72 -10.60 47.67
CA LEU A 1065 -2.13 -10.37 48.00
C LEU A 1065 -2.84 -9.53 46.93
N LEU A 1066 -2.23 -8.44 46.48
CA LEU A 1066 -2.76 -7.61 45.39
C LEU A 1066 -2.91 -8.39 44.07
N ARG A 1067 -1.90 -9.18 43.69
CA ARG A 1067 -1.95 -10.01 42.47
C ARG A 1067 -3.00 -11.13 42.57
N MET A 1068 -3.16 -11.76 43.74
CA MET A 1068 -4.22 -12.76 43.96
C MET A 1068 -5.62 -12.14 43.95
N VAL A 1069 -5.83 -10.97 44.58
CA VAL A 1069 -7.11 -10.25 44.53
C VAL A 1069 -7.47 -9.86 43.10
N LEU A 1070 -6.50 -9.40 42.30
CA LEU A 1070 -6.74 -9.05 40.90
C LEU A 1070 -7.10 -10.27 40.04
N ALA A 1071 -6.40 -11.40 40.23
CA ALA A 1071 -6.72 -12.67 39.56
C ALA A 1071 -8.11 -13.20 39.96
N CYS A 1072 -8.48 -13.11 41.25
CA CYS A 1072 -9.82 -13.43 41.71
C CYS A 1072 -10.89 -12.52 41.09
N PHE A 1073 -10.63 -11.22 40.94
CA PHE A 1073 -11.56 -10.29 40.27
C PHE A 1073 -11.79 -10.62 38.79
N VAL A 1074 -10.73 -10.98 38.05
CA VAL A 1074 -10.81 -11.36 36.63
C VAL A 1074 -11.47 -12.74 36.43
N SER A 1075 -11.30 -13.66 37.38
CA SER A 1075 -12.01 -14.94 37.37
C SER A 1075 -13.49 -14.76 37.71
N LEU A 1076 -13.79 -13.99 38.77
CA LEU A 1076 -15.16 -13.73 39.23
C LEU A 1076 -15.98 -12.98 38.18
N SER A 1077 -15.40 -12.01 37.46
CA SER A 1077 -16.11 -11.32 36.37
C SER A 1077 -16.46 -12.25 35.22
N ARG A 1078 -15.55 -13.15 34.81
CA ARG A 1078 -15.83 -14.17 33.78
C ARG A 1078 -16.90 -15.17 34.24
N SER A 1079 -16.88 -15.62 35.50
CA SER A 1079 -17.94 -16.48 36.04
C SER A 1079 -19.28 -15.77 36.14
N ILE A 1080 -19.32 -14.47 36.51
CA ILE A 1080 -20.56 -13.68 36.54
C ILE A 1080 -21.12 -13.49 35.13
N SER A 1081 -20.30 -13.16 34.13
CA SER A 1081 -20.75 -13.08 32.73
C SER A 1081 -21.31 -14.43 32.23
N SER A 1082 -20.64 -15.55 32.53
CA SER A 1082 -21.13 -16.88 32.14
C SER A 1082 -22.45 -17.25 32.85
N PHE A 1083 -22.58 -16.95 34.15
CA PHE A 1083 -23.78 -17.22 34.93
C PHE A 1083 -24.98 -16.36 34.49
N ILE A 1084 -24.76 -15.08 34.13
CA ILE A 1084 -25.82 -14.23 33.58
C ILE A 1084 -26.29 -14.75 32.21
N VAL A 1085 -25.36 -15.15 31.33
CA VAL A 1085 -25.71 -15.69 30.01
C VAL A 1085 -26.48 -17.02 30.10
N GLN A 1086 -26.13 -17.92 31.03
CA GLN A 1086 -26.87 -19.18 31.18
C GLN A 1086 -28.27 -19.02 31.79
N ASN A 1087 -28.50 -18.03 32.68
CA ASN A 1087 -29.82 -17.83 33.30
C ASN A 1087 -30.79 -17.01 32.43
N PHE A 1088 -30.31 -16.27 31.43
CA PHE A 1088 -31.15 -15.57 30.45
C PHE A 1088 -31.59 -16.44 29.25
N ILE A 1089 -31.30 -17.75 29.29
CA ILE A 1089 -31.72 -18.75 28.30
C ILE A 1089 -32.77 -19.73 28.92
N LEU A 1090 -33.14 -19.51 30.18
CA LEU A 1090 -34.10 -20.33 30.96
C LEU A 1090 -35.24 -19.50 31.59
N LEU A 1091 -35.50 -18.32 31.03
CA LEU A 1091 -36.60 -17.39 31.34
C LEU A 1091 -37.16 -16.79 30.05
#